data_AF-F0SSK5-F1
#
_entry.id   AF-F0SSK5-F1
#
_cell.length_a   1.000
_cell.length_b   1.000
_cell.length_c   1.000
_cell.angle_alpha   90.00
_cell.angle_beta   90.00
_cell.angle_gamma   90.00
#
_symmetry.space_group_name_H-M   'P 1'
#
loop_
_entity.id
_entity.type
_entity.pdbx_description
1 polymer ?
#
loop_
_entity_poly.entity_id
_entity_poly.type
_entity_poly.pdbx_seq_one_letter_code
_entity_poly.pdbx_strand_id
1 'polypeptide(L)'
;MVRGHTILAVYLRNLAGYFSGLLGYVVIVTFVVIAAALAFSAEFFASNHATLDQLTNSFPALLVFLIPALTMTSWSDEKKLGTDELLFTMPATDFEILIGKYFSVLSVYTIALLFSCTNLLMLMRIGNPDPGVQFTTYVGYWLAGAALISAGMLASALTSNAAVAFVVGAVFCCIPVFISMVANVVTSGFAALLRTFQVPAETVSRYVPESGLMASFTVGHHLEDFALGILPLEGAVYFIALSVFFLYLNYVVISRRHWNTGEKGNSMGWQFLARSVSLAAIVISVTSLAMGSVARFDFTEKDLFTLSPTTKRVIAEVDPQRPVQIQAYVSPRVPEEYVAVHQNLIGMLREFEHRGASKINVRMVSVEPYSEEADEARYLGIEPRSVQTEREGEIKVEDVFLGARVSSGYDEVIIPFFEVGNSVEYELTRSIRTVSEKERLTVGILETDANVMGGVDSGSFRSMPEWQIVTELKKQYEVESVSPDSEIPTDKFDVLLAIMPSSLTQPQLTNLVSYVEAGHPTLIFDDPLPVYNGGQGLQTAPRQEKPRQGGMFSQAPPPEPKADNGQLTSLLNVLQIAWDNGQVVFDIDNPHPRFADAIRPELIFITPRDNVPNAFNPDSPITSGLQEMLLFFSGTVRPLEESEVTVTPLLRTGATNSGLLGWNDLVRADPFFGPRLLQDPRRLEDEYAHVVAVHVESTEEANKSETAPRINTIFVSDADMVSDDIFRIAEQQLFDLQIDNIKFVLNCVDTLAGEEDFIDLRKRRDEARTLTLVESLTTNSVDRRTEAVRVAQERADKELERVRTELDEQIQQIQQNKSLDEQSKARQIRMAELAQEKKLEAFEQEVNRETEQEIKTIKATSEREISAVKGQIRFWAIVLPPLPAILLGLILGLSRASRERQNIAEDRLLK
;
A
#
# COMPACT_ATOMS: atom_id res chain seq x y z
N MET A 1 -35.34 -3.12 43.31
CA MET A 1 -34.83 -4.38 42.72
C MET A 1 -35.44 -4.53 41.34
N VAL A 2 -34.61 -4.57 40.31
CA VAL A 2 -35.02 -4.81 38.92
C VAL A 2 -35.37 -6.30 38.77
N ARG A 3 -36.57 -6.61 38.28
CA ARG A 3 -37.07 -7.97 38.10
C ARG A 3 -36.81 -8.44 36.67
N GLY A 4 -35.81 -9.31 36.49
CA GLY A 4 -35.43 -9.84 35.17
C GLY A 4 -36.58 -10.54 34.42
N HIS A 5 -37.45 -11.25 35.11
CA HIS A 5 -38.61 -11.92 34.50
C HIS A 5 -39.61 -10.94 33.87
N THR A 6 -39.80 -9.75 34.47
CA THR A 6 -40.67 -8.71 33.90
C THR A 6 -40.08 -8.14 32.61
N ILE A 7 -38.77 -7.86 32.61
CA ILE A 7 -38.04 -7.40 31.42
C ILE A 7 -38.16 -8.43 30.30
N LEU A 8 -37.93 -9.71 30.61
CA LEU A 8 -38.02 -10.80 29.64
C LEU A 8 -39.43 -10.93 29.04
N ALA A 9 -40.48 -10.77 29.87
CA ALA A 9 -41.86 -10.81 29.38
C ALA A 9 -42.17 -9.65 28.43
N VAL A 10 -41.75 -8.42 28.76
CA VAL A 10 -41.91 -7.24 27.90
C VAL A 10 -41.10 -7.39 26.61
N TYR A 11 -39.87 -7.90 26.71
CA TYR A 11 -39.00 -8.21 25.59
C TYR A 11 -39.64 -9.20 24.62
N LEU A 12 -40.04 -10.38 25.10
CA LEU A 12 -40.62 -11.43 24.25
C LEU A 12 -41.94 -10.98 23.61
N ARG A 13 -42.79 -10.25 24.35
CA ARG A 13 -44.03 -9.70 23.81
C ARG A 13 -43.76 -8.72 22.66
N ASN A 14 -42.88 -7.74 22.85
CA ASN A 14 -42.59 -6.75 21.81
C ASN A 14 -41.87 -7.39 20.62
N LEU A 15 -40.94 -8.32 20.85
CA LEU A 15 -40.23 -9.03 19.80
C LEU A 15 -41.20 -9.83 18.93
N ALA A 16 -42.10 -10.58 19.58
CA ALA A 16 -43.19 -11.27 18.90
C ALA A 16 -44.08 -10.30 18.12
N GLY A 17 -44.31 -9.09 18.64
CA GLY A 17 -45.02 -8.01 17.94
C GLY A 17 -44.40 -7.67 16.58
N TYR A 18 -43.09 -7.45 16.52
CA TYR A 18 -42.38 -7.15 15.27
C TYR A 18 -42.49 -8.26 14.22
N PHE A 19 -42.39 -9.52 14.64
CA PHE A 19 -42.50 -10.70 13.75
C PHE A 19 -43.93 -11.15 13.50
N SER A 20 -44.91 -10.63 14.27
CA SER A 20 -46.33 -10.85 14.02
C SER A 20 -46.89 -9.94 12.92
N GLY A 21 -46.23 -8.83 12.60
CA GLY A 21 -46.56 -7.96 11.48
C GLY A 21 -45.66 -8.20 10.26
N LEU A 22 -46.06 -7.70 9.09
CA LEU A 22 -45.21 -7.71 7.90
C LEU A 22 -44.03 -6.72 8.01
N LEU A 23 -44.16 -5.72 8.88
CA LEU A 23 -43.23 -4.61 9.03
C LEU A 23 -41.80 -5.06 9.40
N GLY A 24 -41.64 -5.98 10.36
CA GLY A 24 -40.32 -6.46 10.77
C GLY A 24 -39.57 -7.15 9.62
N TYR A 25 -40.26 -7.96 8.82
CA TYR A 25 -39.66 -8.65 7.68
C TYR A 25 -39.26 -7.69 6.55
N VAL A 26 -40.14 -6.74 6.23
CA VAL A 26 -39.85 -5.74 5.18
C VAL A 26 -38.61 -4.93 5.55
N VAL A 27 -38.50 -4.49 6.81
CA VAL A 27 -37.34 -3.71 7.25
C VAL A 27 -36.05 -4.53 7.19
N ILE A 28 -36.06 -5.80 7.61
CA ILE A 28 -34.88 -6.68 7.51
C ILE A 28 -34.47 -6.90 6.05
N VAL A 29 -35.41 -7.22 5.17
CA VAL A 29 -35.11 -7.45 3.74
C VAL A 29 -34.60 -6.17 3.08
N THR A 30 -35.27 -5.04 3.32
CA THR A 30 -34.82 -3.73 2.79
C THR A 30 -33.43 -3.36 3.30
N PHE A 31 -33.13 -3.60 4.58
CA PHE A 31 -31.80 -3.39 5.12
C PHE A 31 -30.72 -4.19 4.38
N VAL A 32 -30.93 -5.50 4.23
CA VAL A 32 -29.95 -6.38 3.59
C VAL A 32 -29.76 -6.03 2.12
N VAL A 33 -30.84 -5.69 1.39
CA VAL A 33 -30.78 -5.27 -0.02
C VAL A 33 -29.97 -3.97 -0.16
N ILE A 34 -30.27 -2.96 0.65
CA ILE A 34 -29.56 -1.67 0.57
C ILE A 34 -28.09 -1.85 1.00
N ALA A 35 -27.83 -2.61 2.06
CA ALA A 35 -26.48 -2.91 2.51
C ALA A 35 -25.67 -3.64 1.43
N ALA A 36 -26.25 -4.65 0.77
CA ALA A 36 -25.58 -5.36 -0.33
C ALA A 36 -25.34 -4.45 -1.55
N ALA A 37 -26.29 -3.57 -1.88
CA ALA A 37 -26.14 -2.62 -2.99
C ALA A 37 -25.06 -1.55 -2.74
N LEU A 38 -24.91 -1.10 -1.50
CA LEU A 38 -23.86 -0.16 -1.08
C LEU A 38 -22.49 -0.83 -0.97
N ALA A 39 -22.44 -2.07 -0.47
CA ALA A 39 -21.20 -2.86 -0.39
C ALA A 39 -20.62 -3.18 -1.77
N PHE A 40 -21.44 -3.75 -2.67
CA PHE A 40 -21.00 -4.19 -4.00
C PHE A 40 -21.30 -3.12 -5.07
N SER A 41 -20.85 -1.90 -4.80
CA SER A 41 -20.94 -0.77 -5.73
C SER A 41 -19.95 -0.93 -6.90
N ALA A 42 -20.01 -0.04 -7.90
CA ALA A 42 -19.01 -0.06 -8.97
C ALA A 42 -17.59 0.25 -8.45
N GLU A 43 -17.49 1.07 -7.40
CA GLU A 43 -16.23 1.47 -6.75
C GLU A 43 -15.54 0.28 -6.05
N PHE A 44 -16.30 -0.67 -5.53
CA PHE A 44 -15.75 -1.92 -4.97
C PHE A 44 -14.95 -2.73 -6.01
N PHE A 45 -15.48 -2.89 -7.23
CA PHE A 45 -14.78 -3.60 -8.31
C PHE A 45 -13.69 -2.78 -9.00
N ALA A 46 -13.67 -1.47 -8.77
CA ALA A 46 -12.66 -0.55 -9.29
C ALA A 46 -11.49 -0.35 -8.31
N SER A 47 -11.69 -0.67 -7.03
CA SER A 47 -10.63 -0.67 -6.01
C SER A 47 -9.94 -2.03 -5.89
N ASN A 48 -10.52 -3.11 -6.43
CA ASN A 48 -10.02 -4.49 -6.37
C ASN A 48 -9.59 -4.96 -4.97
N HIS A 49 -10.11 -4.36 -3.89
CA HIS A 49 -9.79 -4.74 -2.52
C HIS A 49 -10.92 -5.56 -1.90
N ALA A 50 -10.55 -6.64 -1.20
CA ALA A 50 -11.49 -7.51 -0.51
C ALA A 50 -11.95 -6.95 0.86
N THR A 51 -12.43 -5.70 0.91
CA THR A 51 -12.95 -5.04 2.13
C THR A 51 -14.36 -4.50 1.93
N LEU A 52 -15.02 -4.07 3.02
CA LEU A 52 -16.40 -3.54 2.99
C LEU A 52 -16.43 -2.01 3.19
N ASP A 53 -15.36 -1.31 2.83
CA ASP A 53 -15.20 0.12 3.12
C ASP A 53 -16.29 0.98 2.51
N GLN A 54 -16.75 0.64 1.30
CA GLN A 54 -17.85 1.35 0.64
C GLN A 54 -19.14 1.27 1.48
N LEU A 55 -19.38 0.12 2.11
CA LEU A 55 -20.49 -0.04 3.06
C LEU A 55 -20.22 0.77 4.33
N THR A 56 -19.01 0.70 4.91
CA THR A 56 -18.66 1.42 6.15
C THR A 56 -18.89 2.92 6.00
N ASN A 57 -18.38 3.51 4.92
CA ASN A 57 -18.50 4.94 4.65
C ASN A 57 -19.97 5.38 4.52
N SER A 58 -20.82 4.51 3.96
CA SER A 58 -22.25 4.78 3.79
C SER A 58 -23.12 4.31 4.96
N PHE A 59 -22.57 3.54 5.90
CA PHE A 59 -23.31 2.88 6.97
C PHE A 59 -23.99 3.86 7.94
N PRO A 60 -23.34 4.97 8.38
CA PRO A 60 -24.02 5.95 9.23
C PRO A 60 -25.28 6.54 8.57
N ALA A 61 -25.23 6.82 7.26
CA ALA A 61 -26.38 7.31 6.51
C ALA A 61 -27.49 6.25 6.39
N LEU A 62 -27.12 4.98 6.21
CA LEU A 62 -28.06 3.86 6.23
C LEU A 62 -28.80 3.76 7.58
N LEU A 63 -28.08 3.93 8.70
CA LEU A 63 -28.67 3.88 10.04
C LEU A 63 -29.65 5.04 10.30
N VAL A 64 -29.38 6.24 9.80
CA VAL A 64 -30.27 7.41 9.94
C VAL A 64 -31.66 7.13 9.35
N PHE A 65 -31.77 6.31 8.31
CA PHE A 65 -33.05 5.91 7.73
C PHE A 65 -33.63 4.65 8.39
N LEU A 66 -32.79 3.64 8.61
CA LEU A 66 -33.22 2.33 9.11
C LEU A 66 -33.71 2.39 10.56
N ILE A 67 -32.97 3.08 11.43
CA ILE A 67 -33.26 3.08 12.86
C ILE A 67 -34.62 3.73 13.16
N PRO A 68 -34.97 4.90 12.62
CA PRO A 68 -36.30 5.46 12.81
C PRO A 68 -37.42 4.56 12.27
N ALA A 69 -37.19 3.84 11.17
CA ALA A 69 -38.17 2.86 10.66
C ALA A 69 -38.39 1.69 11.64
N LEU A 70 -37.34 1.24 12.32
CA LEU A 70 -37.42 0.20 13.36
C LEU A 70 -38.08 0.70 14.65
N THR A 71 -37.77 1.94 15.08
CA THR A 71 -38.19 2.46 16.38
C THR A 71 -39.51 3.22 16.34
N MET A 72 -40.02 3.62 15.17
CA MET A 72 -41.18 4.52 15.07
C MET A 72 -42.40 4.00 15.84
N THR A 73 -42.68 2.70 15.81
CA THR A 73 -43.85 2.07 16.46
C THR A 73 -43.63 1.70 17.93
N SER A 74 -42.40 1.82 18.45
CA SER A 74 -42.04 1.31 19.79
C SER A 74 -42.89 1.90 20.93
N TRP A 75 -43.24 3.20 20.82
CA TRP A 75 -44.11 3.92 21.75
C TRP A 75 -45.32 4.58 21.06
N SER A 76 -45.18 5.03 19.81
CA SER A 76 -46.24 5.79 19.13
C SER A 76 -47.54 4.99 18.97
N ASP A 77 -47.43 3.71 18.64
CA ASP A 77 -48.59 2.85 18.38
C ASP A 77 -49.34 2.55 19.67
N GLU A 78 -48.62 2.35 20.78
CA GLU A 78 -49.26 2.13 22.08
C GLU A 78 -50.04 3.36 22.53
N LYS A 79 -49.48 4.56 22.32
CA LYS A 79 -50.16 5.84 22.58
C LYS A 79 -51.36 6.05 21.67
N LYS A 80 -51.24 5.71 20.39
CA LYS A 80 -52.32 5.83 19.41
C LYS A 80 -53.49 4.90 19.75
N LEU A 81 -53.19 3.70 20.24
CA LEU A 81 -54.17 2.68 20.60
C LEU A 81 -54.68 2.82 22.05
N GLY A 82 -54.14 3.73 22.86
CA GLY A 82 -54.48 3.89 24.29
C GLY A 82 -54.08 2.68 25.16
N THR A 83 -53.14 1.87 24.66
CA THR A 83 -52.66 0.66 25.36
C THR A 83 -51.48 0.93 26.28
N ASP A 84 -50.92 2.13 26.22
CA ASP A 84 -49.90 2.63 27.14
C ASP A 84 -50.43 2.73 28.58
N GLU A 85 -51.69 3.12 28.77
CA GLU A 85 -52.32 3.14 30.11
C GLU A 85 -52.36 1.74 30.75
N LEU A 86 -52.68 0.71 29.96
CA LEU A 86 -52.64 -0.69 30.41
C LEU A 86 -51.21 -1.16 30.71
N LEU A 87 -50.24 -0.71 29.92
CA LEU A 87 -48.84 -1.06 30.12
C LEU A 87 -48.30 -0.54 31.45
N PHE A 88 -48.71 0.67 31.82
CA PHE A 88 -48.23 1.37 33.00
C PHE A 88 -49.07 1.17 34.27
N THR A 89 -50.21 0.49 34.17
CA THR A 89 -50.96 -0.01 35.34
C THR A 89 -50.49 -1.40 35.79
N MET A 90 -49.68 -2.09 34.99
CA MET A 90 -49.05 -3.34 35.40
C MET A 90 -48.03 -3.10 36.54
N PRO A 91 -47.78 -4.11 37.41
CA PRO A 91 -46.84 -4.01 38.53
C PRO A 91 -45.36 -4.10 38.05
N ALA A 92 -45.00 -3.26 37.08
CA ALA A 92 -43.70 -3.13 36.45
C ALA A 92 -43.19 -1.69 36.58
N THR A 93 -41.88 -1.51 36.73
CA THR A 93 -41.28 -0.17 36.77
C THR A 93 -41.05 0.38 35.36
N ASP A 94 -41.07 1.71 35.21
CA ASP A 94 -40.82 2.36 33.90
C ASP A 94 -39.47 1.97 33.29
N PHE A 95 -38.46 1.78 34.13
CA PHE A 95 -37.14 1.33 33.72
C PHE A 95 -37.16 -0.10 33.18
N GLU A 96 -37.88 -1.03 33.82
CA GLU A 96 -38.03 -2.42 33.33
C GLU A 96 -38.73 -2.48 31.97
N ILE A 97 -39.76 -1.65 31.78
CA ILE A 97 -40.51 -1.58 30.51
C ILE A 97 -39.62 -1.01 29.40
N LEU A 98 -38.91 0.09 29.69
CA LEU A 98 -38.01 0.74 28.73
C LEU A 98 -36.90 -0.22 28.26
N ILE A 99 -36.21 -0.87 29.18
CA ILE A 99 -35.13 -1.80 28.86
C ILE A 99 -35.65 -3.02 28.09
N GLY A 100 -36.83 -3.55 28.46
CA GLY A 100 -37.45 -4.66 27.72
C GLY A 100 -37.79 -4.28 26.28
N LYS A 101 -38.30 -3.07 26.04
CA LYS A 101 -38.55 -2.55 24.68
C LYS A 101 -37.25 -2.29 23.91
N TYR A 102 -36.24 -1.72 24.56
CA TYR A 102 -34.94 -1.47 23.94
C TYR A 102 -34.28 -2.77 23.45
N PHE A 103 -34.19 -3.79 24.30
CA PHE A 103 -33.65 -5.09 23.89
C PHE A 103 -34.47 -5.75 22.80
N SER A 104 -35.79 -5.52 22.75
CA SER A 104 -36.63 -6.05 21.66
C SER A 104 -36.24 -5.45 20.31
N VAL A 105 -36.07 -4.13 20.22
CA VAL A 105 -35.68 -3.47 18.98
C VAL A 105 -34.23 -3.81 18.62
N LEU A 106 -33.34 -3.85 19.61
CA LEU A 106 -31.95 -4.25 19.43
C LEU A 106 -31.82 -5.68 18.89
N SER A 107 -32.65 -6.62 19.34
CA SER A 107 -32.68 -7.99 18.79
C SER A 107 -33.15 -8.03 17.34
N VAL A 108 -34.17 -7.23 16.96
CA VAL A 108 -34.60 -7.14 15.54
C VAL A 108 -33.47 -6.60 14.67
N TYR A 109 -32.78 -5.56 15.13
CA TYR A 109 -31.61 -5.01 14.45
C TYR A 109 -30.45 -6.02 14.38
N THR A 110 -30.18 -6.75 15.45
CA THR A 110 -29.15 -7.80 15.50
C THR A 110 -29.46 -8.93 14.51
N ILE A 111 -30.73 -9.33 14.37
CA ILE A 111 -31.16 -10.31 13.36
C ILE A 111 -30.95 -9.74 11.95
N ALA A 112 -31.25 -8.45 11.73
CA ALA A 112 -31.00 -7.79 10.45
C ALA A 112 -29.49 -7.78 10.09
N LEU A 113 -28.63 -7.43 11.06
CA LEU A 113 -27.17 -7.49 10.93
C LEU A 113 -26.67 -8.90 10.65
N LEU A 114 -27.22 -9.91 11.35
CA LEU A 114 -26.86 -11.31 11.14
C LEU A 114 -27.19 -11.78 9.71
N PHE A 115 -28.33 -11.38 9.17
CA PHE A 115 -28.64 -11.65 7.75
C PHE A 115 -27.71 -10.88 6.81
N SER A 116 -27.30 -9.68 7.18
CA SER A 116 -26.29 -8.92 6.43
C SER A 116 -24.91 -9.58 6.48
N CYS A 117 -24.60 -10.49 7.41
CA CYS A 117 -23.36 -11.29 7.36
C CYS A 117 -23.30 -12.19 6.12
N THR A 118 -24.39 -12.40 5.39
CA THR A 118 -24.36 -13.07 4.08
C THR A 118 -23.49 -12.29 3.06
N ASN A 119 -23.32 -10.98 3.24
CA ASN A 119 -22.37 -10.19 2.45
C ASN A 119 -20.92 -10.65 2.68
N LEU A 120 -20.56 -11.08 3.90
CA LEU A 120 -19.23 -11.62 4.19
C LEU A 120 -18.99 -12.94 3.46
N LEU A 121 -20.01 -13.80 3.39
CA LEU A 121 -19.91 -15.05 2.63
C LEU A 121 -19.70 -14.79 1.13
N MET A 122 -20.34 -13.75 0.59
CA MET A 122 -20.09 -13.33 -0.79
C MET A 122 -18.68 -12.76 -0.95
N LEU A 123 -18.23 -11.93 -0.02
CA LEU A 123 -16.88 -11.35 -0.06
C LEU A 123 -15.78 -12.42 0.01
N MET A 124 -15.91 -13.40 0.92
CA MET A 124 -15.03 -14.58 1.00
C MET A 124 -15.05 -15.46 -0.26
N ARG A 125 -16.10 -15.34 -1.09
CA ARG A 125 -16.18 -16.05 -2.37
C ARG A 125 -15.49 -15.29 -3.49
N ILE A 126 -15.47 -13.95 -3.44
CA ILE A 126 -14.90 -13.08 -4.46
C ILE A 126 -13.40 -12.83 -4.22
N GLY A 127 -12.97 -12.73 -2.97
CA GLY A 127 -11.58 -12.44 -2.59
C GLY A 127 -11.19 -13.09 -1.27
N ASN A 128 -10.07 -12.64 -0.69
CA ASN A 128 -9.54 -13.13 0.58
C ASN A 128 -9.63 -12.04 1.69
N PRO A 129 -10.84 -11.70 2.19
CA PRO A 129 -10.99 -10.67 3.19
C PRO A 129 -10.35 -11.08 4.52
N ASP A 130 -9.81 -10.12 5.25
CA ASP A 130 -9.29 -10.33 6.60
C ASP A 130 -10.44 -10.63 7.58
N PRO A 131 -10.51 -11.84 8.17
CA PRO A 131 -11.62 -12.20 9.06
C PRO A 131 -11.67 -11.34 10.32
N GLY A 132 -10.52 -10.83 10.78
CA GLY A 132 -10.39 -9.92 11.91
C GLY A 132 -11.00 -8.55 11.60
N VAL A 133 -10.63 -7.96 10.46
CA VAL A 133 -11.22 -6.70 9.98
C VAL A 133 -12.73 -6.81 9.84
N GLN A 134 -13.20 -7.90 9.25
CA GLN A 134 -14.64 -8.10 9.07
C GLN A 134 -15.36 -8.24 10.41
N PHE A 135 -14.76 -8.91 11.39
CA PHE A 135 -15.33 -9.04 12.73
C PHE A 135 -15.46 -7.69 13.43
N THR A 136 -14.40 -6.89 13.49
CA THR A 136 -14.43 -5.57 14.15
C THR A 136 -15.38 -4.61 13.44
N THR A 137 -15.43 -4.63 12.11
CA THR A 137 -16.36 -3.82 11.31
C THR A 137 -17.82 -4.09 11.72
N TYR A 138 -18.21 -5.36 11.82
CA TYR A 138 -19.56 -5.74 12.23
C TYR A 138 -19.86 -5.45 13.71
N VAL A 139 -18.85 -5.55 14.59
CA VAL A 139 -18.96 -5.10 16.00
C VAL A 139 -19.21 -3.59 16.06
N GLY A 140 -18.48 -2.80 15.25
CA GLY A 140 -18.68 -1.35 15.11
C GLY A 140 -20.10 -1.03 14.65
N TYR A 141 -20.59 -1.72 13.60
CA TYR A 141 -21.97 -1.58 13.12
C TYR A 141 -23.00 -1.88 14.21
N TRP A 142 -22.79 -2.96 14.98
CA TRP A 142 -23.68 -3.33 16.07
C TRP A 142 -23.73 -2.27 17.17
N LEU A 143 -22.57 -1.75 17.59
CA LEU A 143 -22.47 -0.68 18.60
C LEU A 143 -23.11 0.63 18.13
N ALA A 144 -22.84 1.04 16.88
CA ALA A 144 -23.42 2.25 16.30
C ALA A 144 -24.96 2.15 16.21
N GLY A 145 -25.48 1.01 15.74
CA GLY A 145 -26.91 0.76 15.72
C GLY A 145 -27.54 0.73 17.11
N ALA A 146 -26.89 0.07 18.08
CA ALA A 146 -27.36 0.04 19.48
C ALA A 146 -27.50 1.45 20.09
N ALA A 147 -26.56 2.34 19.78
CA ALA A 147 -26.60 3.74 20.20
C ALA A 147 -27.73 4.51 19.52
N LEU A 148 -27.85 4.42 18.19
CA LEU A 148 -28.89 5.16 17.47
C LEU A 148 -30.31 4.66 17.78
N ILE A 149 -30.51 3.37 18.07
CA ILE A 149 -31.82 2.82 18.49
C ILE A 149 -32.36 3.56 19.72
N SER A 150 -31.49 3.88 20.69
CA SER A 150 -31.91 4.62 21.88
C SER A 150 -32.42 6.03 21.54
N ALA A 151 -31.78 6.71 20.57
CA ALA A 151 -32.22 8.00 20.05
C ALA A 151 -33.54 7.91 19.26
N GLY A 152 -33.67 6.89 18.40
CA GLY A 152 -34.91 6.64 17.64
C GLY A 152 -36.10 6.31 18.55
N MET A 153 -35.88 5.55 19.64
CA MET A 153 -36.92 5.28 20.64
C MET A 153 -37.36 6.56 21.39
N LEU A 154 -36.43 7.49 21.65
CA LEU A 154 -36.77 8.78 22.27
C LEU A 154 -37.74 9.57 21.39
N ALA A 155 -37.52 9.59 20.07
CA ALA A 155 -38.43 10.25 19.14
C ALA A 155 -39.83 9.62 19.13
N SER A 156 -39.93 8.29 19.13
CA SER A 156 -41.22 7.59 19.24
C SER A 156 -41.94 7.92 20.55
N ALA A 157 -41.20 8.12 21.66
CA ALA A 157 -41.79 8.52 22.93
C ALA A 157 -42.36 9.96 22.93
N LEU A 158 -41.99 10.83 21.98
CA LEU A 158 -42.47 12.22 21.93
C LEU A 158 -43.79 12.42 21.17
N THR A 159 -44.25 11.43 20.40
CA THR A 159 -45.41 11.56 19.51
C THR A 159 -46.32 10.33 19.55
N SER A 160 -47.58 10.52 19.18
CA SER A 160 -48.56 9.43 19.01
C SER A 160 -48.70 8.99 17.55
N ASN A 161 -48.02 9.64 16.61
CA ASN A 161 -48.08 9.30 15.19
C ASN A 161 -46.75 8.69 14.73
N ALA A 162 -46.79 7.44 14.25
CA ALA A 162 -45.63 6.72 13.74
C ALA A 162 -44.89 7.47 12.62
N ALA A 163 -45.60 8.16 11.72
CA ALA A 163 -44.96 8.93 10.65
C ALA A 163 -44.16 10.13 11.20
N VAL A 164 -44.69 10.81 12.23
CA VAL A 164 -43.97 11.89 12.90
C VAL A 164 -42.81 11.33 13.72
N ALA A 165 -42.97 10.16 14.33
CA ALA A 165 -41.92 9.47 15.08
C ALA A 165 -40.73 9.12 14.18
N PHE A 166 -41.01 8.68 12.95
CA PHE A 166 -40.00 8.41 11.94
C PHE A 166 -39.19 9.68 11.60
N VAL A 167 -39.86 10.79 11.27
CA VAL A 167 -39.18 12.04 10.89
C VAL A 167 -38.35 12.61 12.04
N VAL A 168 -38.92 12.70 13.25
CA VAL A 168 -38.20 13.19 14.43
C VAL A 168 -37.06 12.25 14.81
N GLY A 169 -37.24 10.94 14.65
CA GLY A 169 -36.22 9.92 14.87
C GLY A 169 -35.03 10.10 13.92
N ALA A 170 -35.31 10.35 12.64
CA ALA A 170 -34.26 10.62 11.65
C ALA A 170 -33.46 11.87 12.03
N VAL A 171 -34.14 12.95 12.45
CA VAL A 171 -33.48 14.17 12.93
C VAL A 171 -32.60 13.88 14.16
N PHE A 172 -33.07 13.11 15.14
CA PHE A 172 -32.26 12.76 16.31
C PHE A 172 -31.07 11.85 15.96
N CYS A 173 -31.19 10.98 14.97
CA CYS A 173 -30.07 10.17 14.50
C CYS A 173 -29.08 10.99 13.67
N CYS A 174 -29.53 12.02 12.93
CA CYS A 174 -28.64 12.91 12.20
C CYS A 174 -27.69 13.69 13.11
N ILE A 175 -28.09 14.01 14.35
CA ILE A 175 -27.27 14.80 15.28
C ILE A 175 -25.90 14.14 15.52
N PRO A 176 -25.80 12.91 16.06
CA PRO A 176 -24.49 12.27 16.29
C PRO A 176 -23.78 11.82 15.00
N VAL A 177 -24.52 11.65 13.89
CA VAL A 177 -23.94 11.20 12.61
C VAL A 177 -23.30 12.35 11.82
N PHE A 178 -23.91 13.54 11.83
CA PHE A 178 -23.47 14.70 11.03
C PHE A 178 -23.02 15.89 11.90
N ILE A 179 -22.66 15.65 13.16
CA ILE A 179 -22.25 16.72 14.09
C ILE A 179 -21.05 17.51 13.56
N SER A 180 -20.09 16.84 12.92
CA SER A 180 -18.93 17.47 12.27
C SER A 180 -19.34 18.42 11.13
N MET A 181 -20.29 18.02 10.29
CA MET A 181 -20.78 18.86 9.19
C MET A 181 -21.48 20.12 9.71
N VAL A 182 -22.36 19.95 10.71
CA VAL A 182 -23.05 21.07 11.35
C VAL A 182 -22.04 21.98 12.06
N ALA A 183 -21.09 21.40 12.78
CA ALA A 183 -20.03 22.14 13.44
C ALA A 183 -19.22 22.92 12.41
N ASN A 184 -18.75 22.31 11.31
CA ASN A 184 -17.99 23.00 10.27
C ASN A 184 -18.76 24.18 9.65
N VAL A 185 -20.07 24.04 9.42
CA VAL A 185 -20.92 25.14 8.93
C VAL A 185 -21.05 26.27 9.97
N VAL A 186 -21.24 25.92 11.25
CA VAL A 186 -21.33 26.90 12.34
C VAL A 186 -19.99 27.61 12.55
N THR A 187 -18.90 26.85 12.58
CA THR A 187 -17.52 27.30 12.75
C THR A 187 -17.08 28.19 11.60
N SER A 188 -17.32 27.78 10.35
CA SER A 188 -17.02 28.60 9.15
C SER A 188 -17.89 29.85 9.08
N GLY A 189 -19.19 29.76 9.41
CA GLY A 189 -20.09 30.90 9.49
C GLY A 189 -19.70 31.90 10.59
N PHE A 190 -19.28 31.40 11.76
CA PHE A 190 -18.79 32.22 12.87
C PHE A 190 -17.44 32.86 12.54
N ALA A 191 -16.52 32.12 11.90
CA ALA A 191 -15.26 32.66 11.39
C ALA A 191 -15.50 33.75 10.33
N ALA A 192 -16.45 33.55 9.41
CA ALA A 192 -16.84 34.57 8.42
C ALA A 192 -17.46 35.81 9.09
N LEU A 193 -18.27 35.62 10.13
CA LEU A 193 -18.82 36.71 10.94
C LEU A 193 -17.70 37.49 11.65
N LEU A 194 -16.76 36.81 12.30
CA LEU A 194 -15.62 37.45 12.97
C LEU A 194 -14.69 38.19 12.00
N ARG A 195 -14.47 37.63 10.79
CA ARG A 195 -13.76 38.31 9.69
C ARG A 195 -14.51 39.58 9.24
N THR A 196 -15.84 39.55 9.22
CA THR A 196 -16.68 40.73 8.92
C THR A 196 -16.47 41.84 9.97
N PHE A 197 -16.21 41.48 11.22
CA PHE A 197 -15.89 42.41 12.31
C PHE A 197 -14.41 42.79 12.42
N GLN A 198 -13.59 42.51 11.40
CA GLN A 198 -12.14 42.83 11.37
C GLN A 198 -11.35 42.28 12.57
N VAL A 199 -11.76 41.12 13.11
CA VAL A 199 -10.99 40.45 14.16
C VAL A 199 -9.71 39.86 13.55
N PRO A 200 -8.51 40.08 14.15
CA PRO A 200 -7.25 39.54 13.64
C PRO A 200 -7.28 38.01 13.48
N ALA A 201 -6.70 37.51 12.39
CA ALA A 201 -6.75 36.09 12.03
C ALA A 201 -6.18 35.15 13.12
N GLU A 202 -5.14 35.58 13.83
CA GLU A 202 -4.55 34.83 14.96
C GLU A 202 -5.51 34.69 16.15
N THR A 203 -6.35 35.70 16.38
CA THR A 203 -7.38 35.65 17.43
C THR A 203 -8.51 34.72 17.02
N VAL A 204 -8.87 34.70 15.73
CA VAL A 204 -9.90 33.79 15.22
C VAL A 204 -9.44 32.33 15.35
N SER A 205 -8.21 31.97 15.00
CA SER A 205 -7.74 30.58 15.16
C SER A 205 -7.59 30.13 16.61
N ARG A 206 -7.38 31.07 17.55
CA ARG A 206 -7.29 30.77 18.99
C ARG A 206 -8.64 30.48 19.65
N TYR A 207 -9.72 31.11 19.17
CA TYR A 207 -11.07 30.97 19.75
C TYR A 207 -12.01 30.06 18.95
N VAL A 208 -11.66 29.79 17.70
CA VAL A 208 -12.34 28.81 16.85
C VAL A 208 -11.50 27.53 16.94
N PRO A 209 -11.83 26.59 17.86
CA PRO A 209 -11.07 25.35 17.96
C PRO A 209 -11.04 24.67 16.59
N GLU A 210 -9.87 24.19 16.20
CA GLU A 210 -9.74 23.32 15.03
C GLU A 210 -10.74 22.16 15.16
N SER A 211 -11.30 21.75 14.03
CA SER A 211 -12.37 20.76 13.89
C SER A 211 -12.11 19.41 14.61
N GLY A 212 -10.89 19.15 15.08
CA GLY A 212 -10.46 17.92 15.74
C GLY A 212 -11.33 17.51 16.94
N LEU A 213 -11.57 18.39 17.92
CA LEU A 213 -12.35 18.02 19.12
C LEU A 213 -13.82 17.67 18.82
N MET A 214 -14.38 18.19 17.72
CA MET A 214 -15.77 17.93 17.32
C MET A 214 -15.89 16.78 16.32
N ALA A 215 -14.85 16.55 15.51
CA ALA A 215 -14.74 15.35 14.68
C ALA A 215 -14.76 14.08 15.54
N SER A 216 -14.15 14.13 16.72
CA SER A 216 -14.16 13.05 17.72
C SER A 216 -15.55 12.67 18.26
N PHE A 217 -16.59 13.48 18.08
CA PHE A 217 -17.96 13.13 18.48
C PHE A 217 -18.80 12.58 17.33
N THR A 218 -18.19 12.34 16.17
CA THR A 218 -18.91 11.84 14.99
C THR A 218 -18.92 10.32 14.97
N VAL A 219 -20.09 9.71 14.73
CA VAL A 219 -20.23 8.24 14.62
C VAL A 219 -19.33 7.66 13.52
N GLY A 220 -19.22 8.36 12.38
CA GLY A 220 -18.38 7.93 11.26
C GLY A 220 -16.90 7.80 11.63
N HIS A 221 -16.34 8.78 12.34
CA HIS A 221 -14.94 8.78 12.74
C HIS A 221 -14.57 7.55 13.57
N HIS A 222 -15.41 7.20 14.55
CA HIS A 222 -15.19 5.99 15.33
C HIS A 222 -15.36 4.71 14.51
N LEU A 223 -16.31 4.68 13.55
CA LEU A 223 -16.53 3.51 12.69
C LEU A 223 -15.37 3.21 11.74
N GLU A 224 -14.61 4.24 11.33
CA GLU A 224 -13.42 4.06 10.50
C GLU A 224 -12.36 3.20 11.19
N ASP A 225 -12.14 3.38 12.50
CA ASP A 225 -11.17 2.55 13.25
C ASP A 225 -11.60 1.07 13.30
N PHE A 226 -12.91 0.81 13.49
CA PHE A 226 -13.45 -0.55 13.42
C PHE A 226 -13.30 -1.17 12.02
N ALA A 227 -13.39 -0.35 10.98
CA ALA A 227 -13.24 -0.79 9.59
C ALA A 227 -11.80 -1.11 9.19
N LEU A 228 -10.81 -0.58 9.93
CA LEU A 228 -9.41 -0.94 9.77
C LEU A 228 -9.02 -2.22 10.53
N GLY A 229 -9.93 -2.87 11.28
CA GLY A 229 -9.57 -4.04 12.10
C GLY A 229 -9.17 -3.73 13.53
N ILE A 230 -9.29 -2.47 13.95
CA ILE A 230 -8.88 -2.01 15.28
C ILE A 230 -10.13 -1.84 16.15
N LEU A 231 -10.09 -2.36 17.37
CA LEU A 231 -11.13 -2.16 18.38
C LEU A 231 -10.60 -1.21 19.46
N PRO A 232 -10.80 0.11 19.31
CA PRO A 232 -10.35 1.07 20.31
C PRO A 232 -11.36 1.14 21.46
N LEU A 233 -10.85 1.21 22.70
CA LEU A 233 -11.68 1.33 23.90
C LEU A 233 -12.51 2.63 23.87
N GLU A 234 -11.96 3.70 23.29
CA GLU A 234 -12.63 5.00 23.16
C GLU A 234 -13.94 4.92 22.37
N GLY A 235 -13.93 4.22 21.22
CA GLY A 235 -15.10 4.06 20.37
C GLY A 235 -16.19 3.24 21.05
N ALA A 236 -15.82 2.16 21.74
CA ALA A 236 -16.76 1.34 22.51
C ALA A 236 -17.40 2.15 23.66
N VAL A 237 -16.60 2.92 24.40
CA VAL A 237 -17.10 3.80 25.47
C VAL A 237 -18.01 4.88 24.90
N TYR A 238 -17.67 5.49 23.77
CA TYR A 238 -18.49 6.49 23.10
C TYR A 238 -19.89 5.94 22.76
N PHE A 239 -19.98 4.79 22.08
CA PHE A 239 -21.28 4.21 21.71
C PHE A 239 -22.12 3.79 22.92
N ILE A 240 -21.49 3.23 23.96
CA ILE A 240 -22.17 2.85 25.20
C ILE A 240 -22.68 4.11 25.92
N ALA A 241 -21.86 5.14 26.03
CA ALA A 241 -22.22 6.38 26.71
C ALA A 241 -23.36 7.11 25.99
N LEU A 242 -23.32 7.14 24.66
CA LEU A 242 -24.40 7.67 23.82
C LEU A 242 -25.72 6.90 24.03
N SER A 243 -25.65 5.56 24.07
CA SER A 243 -26.80 4.69 24.36
C SER A 243 -27.43 5.00 25.71
N VAL A 244 -26.60 5.09 26.76
CA VAL A 244 -27.04 5.37 28.14
C VAL A 244 -27.68 6.75 28.23
N PHE A 245 -27.10 7.77 27.57
CA PHE A 245 -27.63 9.13 27.57
C PHE A 245 -29.05 9.20 26.99
N PHE A 246 -29.26 8.67 25.79
CA PHE A 246 -30.57 8.71 25.13
C PHE A 246 -31.60 7.80 25.81
N LEU A 247 -31.21 6.65 26.36
CA LEU A 247 -32.09 5.83 27.19
C LEU A 247 -32.53 6.58 28.46
N TYR A 248 -31.63 7.33 29.09
CA TYR A 248 -32.00 8.17 30.22
C TYR A 248 -32.98 9.26 29.82
N LEU A 249 -32.76 9.96 28.70
CA LEU A 249 -33.72 10.94 28.18
C LEU A 249 -35.09 10.30 27.90
N ASN A 250 -35.10 9.08 27.36
CA ASN A 250 -36.34 8.32 27.12
C ASN A 250 -37.08 8.06 28.43
N TYR A 251 -36.36 7.59 29.45
CA TYR A 251 -36.89 7.41 30.80
C TYR A 251 -37.48 8.71 31.39
N VAL A 252 -36.83 9.86 31.19
CA VAL A 252 -37.34 11.17 31.63
C VAL A 252 -38.66 11.52 30.94
N VAL A 253 -38.76 11.32 29.62
CA VAL A 253 -39.98 11.58 28.86
C VAL A 253 -41.14 10.71 29.33
N ILE A 254 -40.90 9.43 29.61
CA ILE A 254 -41.93 8.51 30.15
C ILE A 254 -42.32 8.94 31.57
N SER A 255 -41.35 9.26 32.41
CA SER A 255 -41.55 9.65 33.81
C SER A 255 -42.31 10.96 33.98
N ARG A 256 -42.33 11.82 32.95
CA ARG A 256 -43.03 13.12 32.95
C ARG A 256 -44.50 13.01 33.38
N ARG A 257 -45.16 11.88 33.11
CA ARG A 257 -46.56 11.64 33.50
C ARG A 257 -46.80 11.76 35.02
N HIS A 258 -45.78 11.45 35.83
CA HIS A 258 -45.89 11.50 37.29
C HIS A 258 -45.69 12.91 37.86
N TRP A 259 -45.32 13.90 37.02
CA TRP A 259 -44.97 15.24 37.50
C TRP A 259 -46.20 16.13 37.74
N ASN A 260 -47.35 15.83 37.14
CA ASN A 260 -48.55 16.67 37.22
C ASN A 260 -49.42 16.44 38.46
N THR A 261 -49.08 15.48 39.33
CA THR A 261 -49.98 15.00 40.40
C THR A 261 -49.65 15.55 41.80
N GLY A 262 -48.73 16.52 41.96
CA GLY A 262 -48.42 17.11 43.29
C GLY A 262 -47.84 18.54 43.26
N GLU A 263 -47.89 19.24 44.40
CA GLU A 263 -47.42 20.64 44.60
C GLU A 263 -45.95 20.89 44.18
N LYS A 264 -45.16 19.82 44.03
CA LYS A 264 -43.75 19.86 43.60
C LYS A 264 -43.53 19.69 42.09
N GLY A 265 -44.58 19.65 41.27
CA GLY A 265 -44.50 19.34 39.83
C GLY A 265 -43.54 20.23 39.03
N ASN A 266 -43.53 21.54 39.31
CA ASN A 266 -42.62 22.48 38.62
C ASN A 266 -41.15 22.32 39.05
N SER A 267 -40.90 21.85 40.28
CA SER A 267 -39.54 21.59 40.79
C SER A 267 -38.93 20.30 40.23
N MET A 268 -39.75 19.30 39.91
CA MET A 268 -39.27 18.04 39.33
C MET A 268 -38.73 18.23 37.92
N GLY A 269 -39.36 19.05 37.07
CA GLY A 269 -38.87 19.34 35.72
C GLY A 269 -37.44 19.90 35.72
N TRP A 270 -37.16 20.87 36.60
CA TRP A 270 -35.81 21.43 36.77
C TRP A 270 -34.80 20.42 37.29
N GLN A 271 -35.18 19.54 38.22
CA GLN A 271 -34.30 18.48 38.73
C GLN A 271 -33.93 17.48 37.63
N PHE A 272 -34.89 17.06 36.80
CA PHE A 272 -34.60 16.15 35.70
C PHE A 272 -33.76 16.81 34.61
N LEU A 273 -34.00 18.08 34.31
CA LEU A 273 -33.16 18.86 33.39
C LEU A 273 -31.72 18.98 33.92
N ALA A 274 -31.55 19.33 35.19
CA ALA A 274 -30.23 19.41 35.82
C ALA A 274 -29.50 18.05 35.79
N ARG A 275 -30.20 16.95 36.03
CA ARG A 275 -29.65 15.59 35.91
C ARG A 275 -29.30 15.22 34.47
N SER A 276 -30.13 15.58 33.48
CA SER A 276 -29.81 15.35 32.07
C SER A 276 -28.56 16.12 31.63
N VAL A 277 -28.42 17.38 32.05
CA VAL A 277 -27.23 18.19 31.79
C VAL A 277 -26.01 17.62 32.50
N SER A 278 -26.15 17.20 33.76
CA SER A 278 -25.07 16.56 34.51
C SER A 278 -24.63 15.24 33.88
N LEU A 279 -25.59 14.42 33.41
CA LEU A 279 -25.31 13.18 32.71
C LEU A 279 -24.62 13.43 31.37
N ALA A 280 -25.06 14.44 30.61
CA ALA A 280 -24.38 14.85 29.38
C ALA A 280 -22.92 15.25 29.67
N ALA A 281 -22.69 16.05 30.72
CA ALA A 281 -21.35 16.45 31.14
C ALA A 281 -20.49 15.24 31.57
N ILE A 282 -21.07 14.25 32.27
CA ILE A 282 -20.38 13.00 32.63
C ILE A 282 -20.03 12.20 31.38
N VAL A 283 -20.97 12.04 30.44
CA VAL A 283 -20.74 11.31 29.19
C VAL A 283 -19.62 11.95 28.40
N ILE A 284 -19.66 13.28 28.22
CA ILE A 284 -18.59 14.02 27.54
C ILE A 284 -17.26 13.81 28.26
N SER A 285 -17.23 13.94 29.59
CA SER A 285 -16.00 13.77 30.37
C SER A 285 -15.43 12.35 30.29
N VAL A 286 -16.28 11.33 30.35
CA VAL A 286 -15.88 9.92 30.26
C VAL A 286 -15.36 9.60 28.87
N THR A 287 -16.04 10.07 27.82
CA THR A 287 -15.55 9.92 26.44
C THR A 287 -14.21 10.62 26.26
N SER A 288 -14.06 11.87 26.73
CA SER A 288 -12.79 12.60 26.65
C SER A 288 -11.65 11.93 27.44
N LEU A 289 -11.93 11.29 28.58
CA LEU A 289 -10.94 10.51 29.32
C LEU A 289 -10.57 9.20 28.57
N ALA A 290 -11.55 8.56 27.94
CA ALA A 290 -11.32 7.33 27.17
C ALA A 290 -10.45 7.59 25.93
N MET A 291 -10.51 8.79 25.34
CA MET A 291 -9.64 9.20 24.23
C MET A 291 -8.16 9.27 24.63
N GLY A 292 -7.85 9.49 25.91
CA GLY A 292 -6.48 9.43 26.42
C GLY A 292 -5.99 8.02 26.76
N SER A 293 -6.82 6.98 26.57
CA SER A 293 -6.46 5.61 26.92
C SER A 293 -5.74 4.92 25.77
N VAL A 294 -4.59 4.30 26.04
CA VAL A 294 -3.75 3.61 25.04
C VAL A 294 -4.27 2.18 24.73
N ALA A 295 -5.52 1.88 25.09
CA ALA A 295 -6.07 0.54 24.99
C ALA A 295 -6.74 0.34 23.63
N ARG A 296 -5.96 -0.18 22.67
CA ARG A 296 -6.42 -0.60 21.34
C ARG A 296 -6.11 -2.08 21.14
N PHE A 297 -7.08 -2.80 20.60
CA PHE A 297 -6.92 -4.20 20.24
C PHE A 297 -6.94 -4.31 18.72
N ASP A 298 -5.80 -4.65 18.14
CA ASP A 298 -5.70 -4.99 16.72
C ASP A 298 -6.18 -6.44 16.54
N PHE A 299 -7.15 -6.64 15.66
CA PHE A 299 -7.64 -7.98 15.29
C PHE A 299 -7.24 -8.36 13.87
N THR A 300 -6.53 -7.51 13.14
CA THR A 300 -6.07 -7.81 11.78
C THR A 300 -5.19 -9.06 11.77
N GLU A 301 -5.32 -9.85 10.71
CA GLU A 301 -4.46 -11.00 10.49
C GLU A 301 -3.05 -10.52 10.13
N LYS A 302 -2.06 -11.01 10.90
CA LYS A 302 -0.65 -10.57 10.94
C LYS A 302 -0.39 -9.27 11.73
N ASP A 303 -1.34 -8.80 12.54
CA ASP A 303 -1.17 -7.62 13.41
C ASP A 303 -0.68 -6.38 12.63
N LEU A 304 -1.34 -6.09 11.50
CA LEU A 304 -0.95 -5.08 10.51
C LEU A 304 -0.80 -3.69 11.11
N PHE A 305 -1.63 -3.34 12.09
CA PHE A 305 -1.62 -2.03 12.73
C PHE A 305 -0.93 -2.04 14.10
N THR A 306 -0.29 -3.16 14.46
CA THR A 306 0.46 -3.27 15.71
C THR A 306 1.90 -2.82 15.50
N LEU A 307 2.23 -1.67 16.10
CA LEU A 307 3.59 -1.14 16.09
C LEU A 307 4.59 -2.17 16.62
N SER A 308 5.68 -2.32 15.88
CA SER A 308 6.81 -3.16 16.23
C SER A 308 7.46 -2.72 17.56
N PRO A 309 8.23 -3.61 18.20
CA PRO A 309 9.03 -3.24 19.37
C PRO A 309 10.00 -2.08 19.08
N THR A 310 10.58 -2.02 17.88
CA THR A 310 11.48 -0.95 17.44
C THR A 310 10.74 0.39 17.38
N THR A 311 9.61 0.45 16.68
CA THR A 311 8.80 1.67 16.58
C THR A 311 8.37 2.16 17.96
N LYS A 312 7.96 1.26 18.84
CA LYS A 312 7.62 1.59 20.23
C LYS A 312 8.78 2.20 21.01
N ARG A 313 10.02 1.74 20.79
CA ARG A 313 11.24 2.31 21.39
C ARG A 313 11.51 3.71 20.86
N VAL A 314 11.50 3.89 19.53
CA VAL A 314 11.71 5.19 18.88
C VAL A 314 10.73 6.24 19.40
N ILE A 315 9.43 5.92 19.45
CA ILE A 315 8.39 6.82 20.01
C ILE A 315 8.66 7.13 21.50
N ALA A 316 9.15 6.15 22.26
CA ALA A 316 9.47 6.33 23.67
C ALA A 316 10.68 7.25 23.91
N GLU A 317 11.60 7.32 22.95
CA GLU A 317 12.81 8.16 23.01
C GLU A 317 12.58 9.62 22.59
N VAL A 318 11.50 9.91 21.84
CA VAL A 318 11.14 11.29 21.46
C VAL A 318 10.97 12.18 22.72
N ASP A 319 11.64 13.33 22.72
CA ASP A 319 11.55 14.34 23.77
C ASP A 319 10.17 15.04 23.74
N PRO A 320 9.36 14.98 24.81
CA PRO A 320 8.08 15.69 24.89
C PRO A 320 8.16 17.21 24.68
N GLN A 321 9.33 17.83 24.90
CA GLN A 321 9.53 19.27 24.67
C GLN A 321 9.75 19.62 23.20
N ARG A 322 10.11 18.63 22.37
CA ARG A 322 10.29 18.74 20.92
C ARG A 322 9.45 17.65 20.23
N PRO A 323 8.12 17.78 20.24
CA PRO A 323 7.24 16.79 19.64
C PRO A 323 7.43 16.76 18.12
N VAL A 324 7.37 15.55 17.57
CA VAL A 324 7.45 15.33 16.14
C VAL A 324 6.10 15.64 15.50
N GLN A 325 6.11 16.46 14.45
CA GLN A 325 4.95 16.81 13.64
C GLN A 325 5.01 16.00 12.34
N ILE A 326 3.99 15.18 12.09
CA ILE A 326 3.81 14.44 10.85
C ILE A 326 2.66 15.07 10.07
N GLN A 327 2.96 15.71 8.94
CA GLN A 327 1.96 16.28 8.05
C GLN A 327 1.86 15.40 6.79
N ALA A 328 0.80 14.61 6.68
CA ALA A 328 0.57 13.69 5.58
C ALA A 328 -0.36 14.30 4.54
N TYR A 329 0.04 14.27 3.27
CA TYR A 329 -0.71 14.76 2.12
C TYR A 329 -1.20 13.55 1.32
N VAL A 330 -2.50 13.28 1.43
CA VAL A 330 -3.12 12.04 0.97
C VAL A 330 -4.30 12.36 0.07
N SER A 331 -4.31 11.81 -1.14
CA SER A 331 -5.46 11.93 -2.04
C SER A 331 -6.64 11.09 -1.53
N PRO A 332 -7.87 11.64 -1.49
CA PRO A 332 -9.03 10.94 -0.94
C PRO A 332 -9.49 9.72 -1.76
N ARG A 333 -9.04 9.62 -3.02
CA ARG A 333 -9.20 8.44 -3.86
C ARG A 333 -7.87 8.13 -4.51
N VAL A 334 -7.53 6.85 -4.56
CA VAL A 334 -6.31 6.35 -5.20
C VAL A 334 -6.64 5.23 -6.20
N PRO A 335 -5.81 5.03 -7.24
CA PRO A 335 -5.87 3.89 -8.13
C PRO A 335 -5.76 2.55 -7.40
N GLU A 336 -6.20 1.50 -8.08
CA GLU A 336 -6.25 0.12 -7.57
C GLU A 336 -4.96 -0.32 -6.88
N GLU A 337 -3.82 -0.08 -7.53
CA GLU A 337 -2.49 -0.48 -7.06
C GLU A 337 -2.05 0.19 -5.74
N TYR A 338 -2.62 1.35 -5.39
CA TYR A 338 -2.26 2.14 -4.21
C TYR A 338 -3.25 2.07 -3.06
N VAL A 339 -4.41 1.41 -3.23
CA VAL A 339 -5.44 1.35 -2.17
C VAL A 339 -4.90 0.71 -0.88
N ALA A 340 -4.10 -0.36 -1.01
CA ALA A 340 -3.46 -1.03 0.13
C ALA A 340 -2.55 -0.09 0.92
N VAL A 341 -1.65 0.62 0.23
CA VAL A 341 -0.68 1.55 0.83
C VAL A 341 -1.41 2.73 1.46
N HIS A 342 -2.43 3.26 0.79
CA HIS A 342 -3.27 4.34 1.32
C HIS A 342 -3.96 3.95 2.63
N GLN A 343 -4.60 2.76 2.69
CA GLN A 343 -5.21 2.25 3.92
C GLN A 343 -4.19 2.05 5.04
N ASN A 344 -3.04 1.44 4.71
CA ASN A 344 -1.98 1.23 5.69
C ASN A 344 -1.44 2.56 6.23
N LEU A 345 -1.18 3.53 5.35
CA LEU A 345 -0.72 4.86 5.74
C LEU A 345 -1.67 5.55 6.71
N ILE A 346 -2.98 5.56 6.41
CA ILE A 346 -3.96 6.15 7.32
C ILE A 346 -3.99 5.42 8.67
N GLY A 347 -4.01 4.08 8.65
CA GLY A 347 -4.05 3.30 9.89
C GLY A 347 -2.78 3.45 10.74
N MET A 348 -1.61 3.42 10.10
CA MET A 348 -0.31 3.68 10.76
C MET A 348 -0.28 5.08 11.36
N LEU A 349 -0.58 6.12 10.58
CA LEU A 349 -0.56 7.49 11.07
C LEU A 349 -1.45 7.67 12.31
N ARG A 350 -2.65 7.07 12.32
CA ARG A 350 -3.52 7.05 13.51
C ARG A 350 -2.90 6.34 14.71
N GLU A 351 -2.20 5.24 14.47
CA GLU A 351 -1.54 4.48 15.54
C GLU A 351 -0.32 5.22 16.11
N PHE A 352 0.47 5.86 15.25
CA PHE A 352 1.58 6.72 15.67
C PHE A 352 1.09 7.92 16.49
N GLU A 353 0.02 8.60 16.06
CA GLU A 353 -0.60 9.69 16.83
C GLU A 353 -1.08 9.21 18.20
N HIS A 354 -1.82 8.10 18.22
CA HIS A 354 -2.41 7.57 19.44
C HIS A 354 -1.34 7.10 20.45
N ARG A 355 -0.31 6.39 19.97
CA ARG A 355 0.77 5.88 20.82
C ARG A 355 1.74 6.98 21.26
N GLY A 356 2.03 7.93 20.37
CA GLY A 356 2.92 9.06 20.65
C GLY A 356 2.31 10.08 21.61
N ALA A 357 0.97 10.19 21.65
CA ALA A 357 0.25 11.14 22.50
C ALA A 357 0.84 12.56 22.35
N SER A 358 1.31 13.18 23.41
CA SER A 358 1.91 14.53 23.34
C SER A 358 3.23 14.62 22.57
N LYS A 359 3.86 13.49 22.21
CA LYS A 359 5.18 13.45 21.54
C LYS A 359 5.08 13.43 20.02
N ILE A 360 3.95 12.98 19.46
CA ILE A 360 3.74 12.87 18.03
C ILE A 360 2.40 13.50 17.72
N ASN A 361 2.40 14.48 16.83
CA ASN A 361 1.18 15.11 16.35
C ASN A 361 1.05 14.84 14.86
N VAL A 362 -0.12 14.36 14.45
CA VAL A 362 -0.37 13.95 13.08
C VAL A 362 -1.45 14.84 12.47
N ARG A 363 -1.15 15.43 11.31
CA ARG A 363 -2.09 16.21 10.52
C ARG A 363 -2.25 15.57 9.15
N MET A 364 -3.41 14.99 8.90
CA MET A 364 -3.76 14.47 7.58
C MET A 364 -4.44 15.57 6.76
N VAL A 365 -3.89 15.87 5.59
CA VAL A 365 -4.40 16.84 4.63
C VAL A 365 -4.91 16.08 3.41
N SER A 366 -6.21 16.18 3.14
CA SER A 366 -6.82 15.60 1.94
C SER A 366 -6.47 16.46 0.74
N VAL A 367 -5.80 15.88 -0.27
CA VAL A 367 -5.33 16.62 -1.45
C VAL A 367 -6.12 16.24 -2.69
N GLU A 368 -6.89 17.18 -3.21
CA GLU A 368 -7.50 17.06 -4.55
C GLU A 368 -6.52 17.58 -5.61
N PRO A 369 -6.51 17.00 -6.83
CA PRO A 369 -5.69 17.53 -7.93
C PRO A 369 -6.00 19.01 -8.18
N TYR A 370 -4.95 19.83 -8.33
CA TYR A 370 -5.05 21.28 -8.58
C TYR A 370 -5.66 22.13 -7.45
N SER A 371 -5.61 21.65 -6.21
CA SER A 371 -5.99 22.41 -5.00
C SER A 371 -4.84 23.26 -4.42
N GLU A 372 -5.14 24.19 -3.50
CA GLU A 372 -4.10 24.96 -2.78
C GLU A 372 -3.20 24.02 -1.95
N GLU A 373 -3.80 22.97 -1.39
CA GLU A 373 -3.10 21.91 -0.64
C GLU A 373 -2.16 21.10 -1.54
N ALA A 374 -2.49 20.91 -2.82
CA ALA A 374 -1.62 20.26 -3.80
C ALA A 374 -0.41 21.14 -4.14
N ASP A 375 -0.59 22.46 -4.22
CA ASP A 375 0.52 23.40 -4.43
C ASP A 375 1.43 23.48 -3.18
N GLU A 376 0.85 23.41 -1.97
CA GLU A 376 1.60 23.31 -0.71
C GLU A 376 2.44 22.02 -0.67
N ALA A 377 1.85 20.87 -1.03
CA ALA A 377 2.55 19.58 -1.10
C ALA A 377 3.75 19.65 -2.05
N ARG A 378 3.56 20.15 -3.27
CA ARG A 378 4.65 20.30 -4.26
C ARG A 378 5.75 21.24 -3.77
N TYR A 379 5.39 22.34 -3.11
CA TYR A 379 6.39 23.26 -2.55
C TYR A 379 7.27 22.58 -1.48
N LEU A 380 6.70 21.65 -0.72
CA LEU A 380 7.40 20.85 0.28
C LEU A 380 8.17 19.66 -0.33
N GLY A 381 8.18 19.48 -1.65
CA GLY A 381 8.84 18.35 -2.33
C GLY A 381 8.03 17.05 -2.32
N ILE A 382 6.73 17.12 -2.01
CA ILE A 382 5.79 16.01 -2.14
C ILE A 382 5.17 16.08 -3.53
N GLU A 383 5.73 15.32 -4.46
CA GLU A 383 5.32 15.31 -5.86
C GLU A 383 4.24 14.25 -6.13
N PRO A 384 3.26 14.54 -7.01
CA PRO A 384 2.27 13.55 -7.39
C PRO A 384 2.86 12.47 -8.29
N ARG A 385 2.33 11.25 -8.17
CA ARG A 385 2.52 10.18 -9.16
C ARG A 385 1.35 10.16 -10.14
N SER A 386 1.64 10.29 -11.43
CA SER A 386 0.63 10.22 -12.49
C SER A 386 0.42 8.77 -12.89
N VAL A 387 -0.70 8.19 -12.49
CA VAL A 387 -1.04 6.80 -12.79
C VAL A 387 -1.99 6.75 -13.98
N GLN A 388 -1.65 5.97 -14.99
CA GLN A 388 -2.53 5.73 -16.12
C GLN A 388 -3.44 4.53 -15.79
N THR A 389 -4.72 4.81 -15.54
CA THR A 389 -5.72 3.76 -15.34
C THR A 389 -6.62 3.66 -16.55
N GLU A 390 -6.85 2.43 -17.03
CA GLU A 390 -7.84 2.15 -18.06
C GLU A 390 -9.16 1.79 -17.37
N ARG A 391 -10.11 2.72 -17.34
CA ARG A 391 -11.44 2.51 -16.77
C ARG A 391 -12.49 2.64 -17.87
N GLU A 392 -13.23 1.56 -18.11
CA GLU A 392 -14.32 1.49 -19.10
C GLU A 392 -13.87 1.86 -20.54
N GLY A 393 -12.60 1.59 -20.88
CA GLY A 393 -12.02 1.90 -22.20
C GLY A 393 -11.55 3.35 -22.38
N GLU A 394 -11.61 4.18 -21.32
CA GLU A 394 -10.93 5.48 -21.26
C GLU A 394 -9.63 5.34 -20.46
N ILE A 395 -8.51 5.75 -21.07
CA ILE A 395 -7.25 5.96 -20.36
C ILE A 395 -7.38 7.28 -19.60
N LYS A 396 -7.48 7.20 -18.28
CA LYS A 396 -7.46 8.35 -17.37
C LYS A 396 -6.11 8.41 -16.69
N VAL A 397 -5.47 9.56 -16.82
CA VAL A 397 -4.28 9.90 -16.04
C VAL A 397 -4.79 10.60 -14.77
N GLU A 398 -4.61 9.96 -13.63
CA GLU A 398 -4.98 10.52 -12.33
C GLU A 398 -3.67 10.82 -11.56
N ASP A 399 -3.54 12.05 -11.06
CA ASP A 399 -2.42 12.46 -10.21
C ASP A 399 -2.74 12.11 -8.75
N VAL A 400 -1.86 11.35 -8.12
CA VAL A 400 -2.05 10.82 -6.77
C VAL A 400 -1.00 11.41 -5.84
N PHE A 401 -1.44 11.90 -4.68
CA PHE A 401 -0.57 12.31 -3.58
C PHE A 401 -0.63 11.29 -2.46
N LEU A 402 0.53 10.73 -2.10
CA LEU A 402 0.72 9.85 -0.95
C LEU A 402 2.07 10.16 -0.32
N GLY A 403 2.23 11.35 0.26
CA GLY A 403 3.49 11.77 0.86
C GLY A 403 3.32 12.28 2.29
N ALA A 404 4.43 12.47 2.99
CA ALA A 404 4.42 13.04 4.33
C ALA A 404 5.67 13.87 4.63
N ARG A 405 5.48 14.94 5.40
CA ARG A 405 6.56 15.72 6.00
C ARG A 405 6.63 15.39 7.48
N VAL A 406 7.78 14.91 7.93
CA VAL A 406 8.08 14.64 9.34
C VAL A 406 9.06 15.71 9.82
N SER A 407 8.74 16.40 10.92
CA SER A 407 9.58 17.50 11.41
C SER A 407 9.63 17.56 12.92
N SER A 408 10.77 17.97 13.48
CA SER A 408 10.96 18.25 14.90
C SER A 408 11.94 19.39 15.09
N GLY A 409 11.46 20.53 15.60
CA GLY A 409 12.30 21.71 15.77
C GLY A 409 12.77 22.29 14.42
N TYR A 410 14.07 22.13 14.11
CA TYR A 410 14.67 22.60 12.85
C TYR A 410 14.93 21.47 11.85
N ASP A 411 14.86 20.22 12.31
CA ASP A 411 15.12 19.06 11.48
C ASP A 411 13.82 18.62 10.80
N GLU A 412 13.89 18.36 9.50
CA GLU A 412 12.79 17.83 8.72
C GLU A 412 13.24 16.72 7.76
N VAL A 413 12.34 15.79 7.55
CA VAL A 413 12.47 14.71 6.57
C VAL A 413 11.19 14.71 5.73
N ILE A 414 11.36 14.78 4.42
CA ILE A 414 10.27 14.72 3.46
C ILE A 414 10.25 13.30 2.89
N ILE A 415 9.09 12.66 2.96
CA ILE A 415 8.76 11.44 2.24
C ILE A 415 7.97 11.88 1.00
N PRO A 416 8.59 11.92 -0.20
CA PRO A 416 7.94 12.46 -1.38
C PRO A 416 6.72 11.64 -1.77
N PHE A 417 6.83 10.31 -1.67
CA PHE A 417 5.76 9.38 -2.02
C PHE A 417 5.94 8.03 -1.32
N PHE A 418 4.85 7.40 -0.86
CA PHE A 418 4.83 6.04 -0.31
C PHE A 418 4.58 5.03 -1.45
N GLU A 419 5.64 4.32 -1.82
CA GLU A 419 5.60 3.34 -2.91
C GLU A 419 4.96 2.00 -2.51
N VAL A 420 4.37 1.29 -3.49
CA VAL A 420 3.79 -0.05 -3.26
C VAL A 420 4.88 -1.05 -2.91
N GLY A 421 4.68 -1.80 -1.82
CA GLY A 421 5.61 -2.83 -1.36
C GLY A 421 6.72 -2.34 -0.44
N ASN A 422 6.76 -1.04 -0.15
CA ASN A 422 7.54 -0.48 0.95
C ASN A 422 6.69 -0.47 2.24
N SER A 423 7.33 -0.74 3.37
CA SER A 423 6.68 -0.71 4.67
C SER A 423 6.44 0.73 5.10
N VAL A 424 5.18 1.12 5.29
CA VAL A 424 4.83 2.46 5.77
C VAL A 424 5.32 2.67 7.21
N GLU A 425 5.27 1.62 8.05
CA GLU A 425 5.79 1.66 9.42
C GLU A 425 7.29 1.99 9.42
N TYR A 426 8.05 1.36 8.53
CA TYR A 426 9.49 1.60 8.40
C TYR A 426 9.79 3.06 8.03
N GLU A 427 9.18 3.58 6.96
CA GLU A 427 9.42 4.96 6.48
C GLU A 427 9.08 6.01 7.55
N LEU A 428 7.97 5.83 8.25
CA LEU A 428 7.58 6.74 9.35
C LEU A 428 8.52 6.61 10.55
N THR A 429 8.85 5.39 10.98
CA THR A 429 9.73 5.16 12.14
C THR A 429 11.13 5.72 11.91
N ARG A 430 11.69 5.45 10.73
CA ARG A 430 12.97 5.99 10.27
C ARG A 430 12.95 7.52 10.30
N SER A 431 11.95 8.12 9.67
CA SER A 431 11.83 9.58 9.60
C SER A 431 11.70 10.23 10.98
N ILE A 432 10.92 9.61 11.88
CA ILE A 432 10.78 10.07 13.27
C ILE A 432 12.11 10.00 14.01
N ARG A 433 12.87 8.90 13.87
CA ARG A 433 14.18 8.75 14.49
C ARG A 433 15.15 9.81 13.97
N THR A 434 15.23 10.00 12.66
CA THR A 434 16.10 10.98 11.99
C THR A 434 15.88 12.42 12.48
N VAL A 435 14.63 12.83 12.75
CA VAL A 435 14.33 14.18 13.27
C VAL A 435 14.40 14.27 14.80
N SER A 436 14.42 13.13 15.51
CA SER A 436 14.42 13.10 16.98
C SER A 436 15.82 12.94 17.57
N GLU A 437 16.73 12.27 16.87
CA GLU A 437 18.11 12.07 17.29
C GLU A 437 18.94 13.35 17.14
N LYS A 438 19.96 13.48 17.99
CA LYS A 438 20.85 14.65 17.99
C LYS A 438 22.04 14.50 17.04
N GLU A 439 22.46 13.28 16.76
CA GLU A 439 23.63 12.95 15.93
C GLU A 439 23.24 11.78 15.01
N ARG A 440 23.54 11.90 13.72
CA ARG A 440 23.28 10.85 12.72
C ARG A 440 24.54 10.03 12.53
N LEU A 441 24.36 8.75 12.22
CA LEU A 441 25.46 7.91 11.76
C LEU A 441 26.01 8.43 10.42
N THR A 442 27.31 8.24 10.23
CA THR A 442 28.09 8.80 9.14
C THR A 442 28.47 7.72 8.13
N VAL A 443 28.15 7.94 6.86
CA VAL A 443 28.52 7.04 5.76
C VAL A 443 29.48 7.76 4.83
N GLY A 444 30.70 7.25 4.74
CA GLY A 444 31.70 7.75 3.78
C GLY A 444 31.54 7.05 2.44
N ILE A 445 31.37 7.79 1.34
CA ILE A 445 31.37 7.24 -0.02
C ILE A 445 32.72 7.51 -0.66
N LEU A 446 33.47 6.44 -0.97
CA LEU A 446 34.78 6.54 -1.61
C LEU A 446 34.66 7.04 -3.04
N GLU A 447 35.44 8.06 -3.41
CA GLU A 447 35.48 8.60 -4.77
C GLU A 447 36.16 7.60 -5.71
N THR A 448 35.42 7.16 -6.73
CA THR A 448 35.88 6.22 -7.76
C THR A 448 35.43 6.68 -9.15
N ASP A 449 35.85 5.98 -10.22
CA ASP A 449 35.44 6.31 -11.58
C ASP A 449 33.93 6.13 -11.83
N ALA A 450 33.18 5.52 -10.89
CA ALA A 450 31.72 5.43 -10.95
C ALA A 450 31.01 6.78 -10.73
N ASN A 451 31.66 7.74 -10.06
CA ASN A 451 31.14 9.10 -9.81
C ASN A 451 29.73 9.13 -9.18
N VAL A 452 29.49 8.28 -8.18
CA VAL A 452 28.18 8.08 -7.55
C VAL A 452 27.67 9.34 -6.82
N MET A 453 28.57 10.15 -6.26
CA MET A 453 28.27 11.45 -5.64
C MET A 453 27.92 12.55 -6.67
N GLY A 454 27.88 12.22 -7.96
CA GLY A 454 27.73 13.19 -9.05
C GLY A 454 28.99 14.01 -9.26
N GLY A 455 28.88 15.06 -10.08
CA GLY A 455 30.01 15.96 -10.36
C GLY A 455 29.94 16.59 -11.74
N VAL A 456 31.05 17.15 -12.20
CA VAL A 456 31.18 17.65 -13.57
C VAL A 456 32.11 16.71 -14.32
N ASP A 457 31.60 16.08 -15.38
CA ASP A 457 32.43 15.28 -16.25
C ASP A 457 33.47 16.17 -16.94
N SER A 458 34.74 15.91 -16.63
CA SER A 458 35.89 16.68 -17.13
C SER A 458 36.07 16.57 -18.66
N GLY A 459 35.48 15.55 -19.29
CA GLY A 459 35.50 15.36 -20.75
C GLY A 459 34.39 16.10 -21.49
N SER A 460 33.15 16.02 -21.01
CA SER A 460 31.97 16.60 -21.67
C SER A 460 31.51 17.94 -21.09
N PHE A 461 32.10 18.39 -19.97
CA PHE A 461 31.67 19.55 -19.17
C PHE A 461 30.18 19.50 -18.77
N ARG A 462 29.57 18.31 -18.77
CA ARG A 462 28.19 18.12 -18.34
C ARG A 462 28.16 17.88 -16.83
N SER A 463 27.18 18.48 -16.18
CA SER A 463 26.86 18.15 -14.79
C SER A 463 26.21 16.77 -14.77
N MET A 464 26.79 15.85 -14.02
CA MET A 464 26.21 14.57 -13.66
C MET A 464 25.49 14.74 -12.32
N PRO A 465 24.20 14.38 -12.24
CA PRO A 465 23.50 14.37 -10.96
C PRO A 465 24.10 13.29 -10.06
N GLU A 466 23.90 13.47 -8.76
CA GLU A 466 24.14 12.44 -7.75
C GLU A 466 23.18 11.26 -7.96
N TRP A 467 23.65 10.03 -7.75
CA TRP A 467 22.82 8.83 -7.90
C TRP A 467 21.73 8.77 -6.81
N GLN A 468 20.58 8.18 -7.15
CA GLN A 468 19.43 8.10 -6.25
C GLN A 468 19.73 7.32 -4.97
N ILE A 469 20.65 6.33 -5.00
CA ILE A 469 21.09 5.61 -3.79
C ILE A 469 21.69 6.54 -2.73
N VAL A 470 22.43 7.57 -3.15
CA VAL A 470 23.02 8.54 -2.22
C VAL A 470 21.92 9.39 -1.59
N THR A 471 20.92 9.78 -2.39
CA THR A 471 19.75 10.50 -1.90
C THR A 471 18.97 9.64 -0.89
N GLU A 472 18.83 8.34 -1.13
CA GLU A 472 18.22 7.40 -0.18
C GLU A 472 19.02 7.26 1.11
N LEU A 473 20.35 7.16 1.04
CA LEU A 473 21.21 7.09 2.23
C LEU A 473 21.11 8.37 3.07
N LYS A 474 21.12 9.55 2.44
CA LYS A 474 21.01 10.87 3.10
C LYS A 474 19.71 11.08 3.88
N LYS A 475 18.66 10.29 3.61
CA LYS A 475 17.41 10.33 4.40
C LYS A 475 17.61 9.82 5.85
N GLN A 476 18.68 9.08 6.13
CA GLN A 476 18.97 8.54 7.48
C GLN A 476 20.37 8.86 7.96
N TYR A 477 21.34 8.87 7.06
CA TYR A 477 22.75 9.00 7.36
C TYR A 477 23.29 10.39 6.98
N GLU A 478 24.32 10.83 7.68
CA GLU A 478 25.18 11.91 7.21
C GLU A 478 26.17 11.34 6.19
N VAL A 479 25.95 11.65 4.91
CA VAL A 479 26.74 11.08 3.82
C VAL A 479 27.78 12.08 3.36
N GLU A 480 29.04 11.66 3.36
CA GLU A 480 30.18 12.48 2.94
C GLU A 480 31.03 11.77 1.89
N SER A 481 31.62 12.56 0.98
CA SER A 481 32.58 12.05 0.00
C SER A 481 33.94 11.82 0.64
N VAL A 482 34.60 10.71 0.29
CA VAL A 482 35.91 10.31 0.82
C VAL A 482 36.91 10.22 -0.33
N SER A 483 37.91 11.11 -0.32
CA SER A 483 38.99 11.06 -1.30
C SER A 483 39.92 9.86 -1.02
N PRO A 484 40.23 9.03 -2.04
CA PRO A 484 41.15 7.90 -1.89
C PRO A 484 42.64 8.31 -1.94
N ASP A 485 42.94 9.58 -2.25
CA ASP A 485 44.32 10.07 -2.46
C ASP A 485 45.14 10.18 -1.17
N SER A 486 44.46 10.19 -0.03
CA SER A 486 45.06 10.21 1.30
C SER A 486 44.56 9.05 2.16
N GLU A 487 45.23 8.82 3.29
CA GLU A 487 44.78 7.86 4.31
C GLU A 487 43.35 8.17 4.74
N ILE A 488 42.50 7.14 4.76
CA ILE A 488 41.08 7.28 5.08
C ILE A 488 40.92 7.43 6.60
N PRO A 489 40.24 8.48 7.10
CA PRO A 489 40.05 8.67 8.54
C PRO A 489 39.23 7.53 9.17
N THR A 490 39.80 6.86 10.16
CA THR A 490 39.19 5.70 10.86
C THR A 490 38.08 6.06 11.84
N ASP A 491 38.13 7.28 12.39
CA ASP A 491 37.25 7.71 13.48
C ASP A 491 36.07 8.57 12.99
N LYS A 492 35.98 8.80 11.67
CA LYS A 492 35.01 9.73 11.09
C LYS A 492 33.77 9.06 10.52
N PHE A 493 33.88 7.82 10.04
CA PHE A 493 32.82 7.13 9.32
C PHE A 493 32.45 5.84 10.05
N ASP A 494 31.15 5.65 10.28
CA ASP A 494 30.63 4.41 10.84
C ASP A 494 30.66 3.28 9.79
N VAL A 495 30.41 3.62 8.52
CA VAL A 495 30.50 2.71 7.38
C VAL A 495 31.17 3.39 6.19
N LEU A 496 32.09 2.70 5.52
CA LEU A 496 32.67 3.12 4.25
C LEU A 496 32.03 2.35 3.09
N LEU A 497 31.49 3.07 2.10
CA LEU A 497 30.95 2.53 0.87
C LEU A 497 31.93 2.75 -0.29
N ALA A 498 32.40 1.66 -0.89
CA ALA A 498 33.30 1.69 -2.06
C ALA A 498 32.62 1.01 -3.26
N ILE A 499 32.24 1.80 -4.26
CA ILE A 499 31.61 1.32 -5.49
C ILE A 499 32.64 1.38 -6.61
N MET A 500 32.90 0.26 -7.29
CA MET A 500 33.94 0.08 -8.30
C MET A 500 35.38 0.42 -7.81
N PRO A 501 35.85 -0.12 -6.66
CA PRO A 501 37.23 0.10 -6.22
C PRO A 501 38.28 -0.49 -7.19
N SER A 502 37.91 -1.42 -8.09
CA SER A 502 38.75 -1.87 -9.21
C SER A 502 39.22 -0.74 -10.13
N SER A 503 38.53 0.40 -10.09
CA SER A 503 38.92 1.61 -10.81
C SER A 503 40.00 2.43 -10.12
N LEU A 504 40.41 2.13 -8.88
CA LEU A 504 41.42 2.91 -8.15
C LEU A 504 42.85 2.72 -8.71
N THR A 505 43.75 3.66 -8.43
CA THR A 505 45.20 3.51 -8.67
C THR A 505 45.87 2.76 -7.52
N GLN A 506 47.11 2.27 -7.69
CA GLN A 506 47.76 1.46 -6.65
C GLN A 506 47.88 2.17 -5.28
N PRO A 507 48.28 3.46 -5.19
CA PRO A 507 48.32 4.17 -3.91
C PRO A 507 46.93 4.30 -3.26
N GLN A 508 45.92 4.60 -4.07
CA GLN A 508 44.52 4.71 -3.63
C GLN A 508 43.98 3.38 -3.08
N LEU A 509 44.22 2.26 -3.80
CA LEU A 509 43.82 0.93 -3.34
C LEU A 509 44.54 0.55 -2.04
N THR A 510 45.81 0.95 -1.87
CA THR A 510 46.57 0.67 -0.65
C THR A 510 45.93 1.33 0.59
N ASN A 511 45.40 2.55 0.44
CA ASN A 511 44.68 3.25 1.52
C ASN A 511 43.39 2.50 1.89
N LEU A 512 42.61 2.05 0.88
CA LEU A 512 41.40 1.25 1.11
C LEU A 512 41.71 -0.10 1.79
N VAL A 513 42.73 -0.80 1.32
CA VAL A 513 43.16 -2.08 1.90
C VAL A 513 43.55 -1.89 3.37
N SER A 514 44.32 -0.84 3.69
CA SER A 514 44.72 -0.54 5.07
C SER A 514 43.51 -0.27 5.98
N TYR A 515 42.49 0.40 5.46
CA TYR A 515 41.24 0.67 6.19
C TYR A 515 40.45 -0.62 6.47
N VAL A 516 40.36 -1.52 5.49
CA VAL A 516 39.70 -2.82 5.63
C VAL A 516 40.47 -3.76 6.56
N GLU A 517 41.81 -3.81 6.47
CA GLU A 517 42.67 -4.58 7.37
C GLU A 517 42.56 -4.15 8.84
N ALA A 518 42.31 -2.85 9.08
CA ALA A 518 42.06 -2.30 10.41
C ALA A 518 40.69 -2.68 10.99
N GLY A 519 39.81 -3.27 10.18
CA GLY A 519 38.52 -3.81 10.61
C GLY A 519 37.38 -2.83 10.67
N HIS A 520 37.50 -1.72 9.96
CA HIS A 520 36.43 -0.77 9.85
C HIS A 520 35.33 -1.29 8.91
N PRO A 521 34.04 -1.15 9.28
CA PRO A 521 32.93 -1.65 8.49
C PRO A 521 32.96 -1.07 7.06
N THR A 522 33.03 -1.96 6.07
CA THR A 522 33.17 -1.57 4.66
C THR A 522 32.19 -2.34 3.78
N LEU A 523 31.47 -1.63 2.91
CA LEU A 523 30.58 -2.19 1.89
C LEU A 523 31.20 -1.97 0.51
N ILE A 524 31.42 -3.05 -0.22
CA ILE A 524 32.12 -3.03 -1.51
C ILE A 524 31.20 -3.57 -2.60
N PHE A 525 31.03 -2.79 -3.65
CA PHE A 525 30.41 -3.21 -4.91
C PHE A 525 31.46 -3.18 -6.01
N ASP A 526 31.75 -4.30 -6.66
CA ASP A 526 32.58 -4.34 -7.85
C ASP A 526 31.93 -5.20 -8.93
N ASP A 527 32.29 -4.98 -10.18
CA ASP A 527 31.53 -5.49 -11.31
C ASP A 527 32.45 -5.91 -12.46
N PRO A 528 32.36 -7.15 -12.95
CA PRO A 528 33.14 -7.57 -14.12
C PRO A 528 32.71 -6.84 -15.40
N LEU A 529 31.44 -6.45 -15.52
CA LEU A 529 30.85 -5.83 -16.70
C LEU A 529 29.74 -4.83 -16.31
N PRO A 530 30.11 -3.65 -15.77
CA PRO A 530 29.15 -2.61 -15.42
C PRO A 530 28.47 -2.03 -16.67
N VAL A 531 27.15 -1.86 -16.62
CA VAL A 531 26.33 -1.29 -17.72
C VAL A 531 25.48 -0.07 -17.33
N TYR A 532 25.65 0.46 -16.13
CA TYR A 532 24.98 1.67 -15.65
C TYR A 532 25.16 2.89 -16.57
N ASN A 533 24.30 3.90 -16.37
CA ASN A 533 24.26 5.15 -17.16
C ASN A 533 24.01 4.91 -18.65
N GLY A 534 23.13 3.97 -18.99
CA GLY A 534 22.78 3.64 -20.37
C GLY A 534 23.93 2.99 -21.15
N GLY A 535 24.70 2.12 -20.50
CA GLY A 535 25.80 1.37 -21.11
C GLY A 535 27.15 2.10 -21.14
N GLN A 536 27.24 3.30 -20.54
CA GLN A 536 28.51 4.02 -20.42
C GLN A 536 29.43 3.43 -19.34
N GLY A 537 28.85 2.71 -18.36
CA GLY A 537 29.59 1.96 -17.34
C GLY A 537 30.64 1.02 -17.93
N LEU A 538 30.47 0.52 -19.15
CA LEU A 538 31.41 -0.42 -19.76
C LEU A 538 32.85 0.11 -19.89
N GLN A 539 33.03 1.44 -19.88
CA GLN A 539 34.35 2.08 -19.89
C GLN A 539 35.07 2.04 -18.54
N THR A 540 34.32 1.94 -17.44
CA THR A 540 34.88 1.82 -16.07
C THR A 540 35.20 0.38 -15.70
N ALA A 541 34.76 -0.60 -16.50
CA ALA A 541 34.97 -2.02 -16.30
C ALA A 541 36.45 -2.36 -15.96
N PRO A 542 36.72 -3.30 -15.05
CA PRO A 542 38.06 -3.56 -14.54
C PRO A 542 39.11 -3.84 -15.61
N ARG A 543 38.71 -4.48 -16.72
CA ARG A 543 39.59 -4.85 -17.85
C ARG A 543 39.86 -3.72 -18.84
N GLN A 544 39.21 -2.57 -18.69
CA GLN A 544 39.45 -1.37 -19.51
C GLN A 544 40.47 -0.45 -18.85
N GLU A 545 41.23 0.29 -19.67
CA GLU A 545 42.10 1.37 -19.18
C GLU A 545 41.27 2.47 -18.52
N LYS A 546 41.86 3.23 -17.59
CA LYS A 546 41.19 4.40 -17.03
C LYS A 546 40.80 5.40 -18.13
N PRO A 547 39.64 6.06 -18.04
CA PRO A 547 39.26 7.12 -18.96
C PRO A 547 40.34 8.22 -19.01
N ARG A 548 40.67 8.70 -20.22
CA ARG A 548 41.67 9.77 -20.37
C ARG A 548 41.11 11.09 -19.85
N GLN A 549 41.76 11.69 -18.85
CA GLN A 549 41.45 13.07 -18.43
C GLN A 549 41.98 14.07 -19.47
N GLY A 550 41.07 14.60 -20.29
CA GLY A 550 41.37 15.69 -21.23
C GLY A 550 40.56 15.62 -22.53
N GLY A 551 40.20 16.77 -23.08
CA GLY A 551 39.46 16.86 -24.34
C GLY A 551 40.24 16.27 -25.52
N MET A 552 39.51 15.80 -26.55
CA MET A 552 40.01 15.11 -27.76
C MET A 552 41.12 15.85 -28.54
N PHE A 553 41.35 17.13 -28.23
CA PHE A 553 42.33 18.01 -28.87
C PHE A 553 43.56 18.36 -28.01
N SER A 554 43.66 17.85 -26.77
CA SER A 554 44.83 18.04 -25.92
C SER A 554 45.71 16.79 -25.91
N GLN A 555 47.04 16.96 -25.97
CA GLN A 555 47.99 15.89 -25.65
C GLN A 555 47.92 15.60 -24.15
N ALA A 556 46.86 14.90 -23.74
CA ALA A 556 46.73 14.41 -22.38
C ALA A 556 47.80 13.35 -22.09
N PRO A 557 48.36 13.30 -20.87
CA PRO A 557 49.24 12.23 -20.45
C PRO A 557 48.58 10.85 -20.64
N PRO A 558 49.37 9.77 -20.80
CA PRO A 558 48.82 8.42 -20.91
C PRO A 558 47.96 8.10 -19.68
N PRO A 559 46.86 7.34 -19.85
CA PRO A 559 45.97 6.99 -18.76
C PRO A 559 46.74 6.24 -17.67
N GLU A 560 46.45 6.58 -16.41
CA GLU A 560 47.07 5.90 -15.27
C GLU A 560 46.57 4.44 -15.20
N PRO A 561 47.45 3.47 -14.90
CA PRO A 561 47.04 2.08 -14.75
C PRO A 561 46.16 1.90 -13.50
N LYS A 562 45.15 1.03 -13.61
CA LYS A 562 44.35 0.56 -12.47
C LYS A 562 45.21 -0.30 -11.55
N ALA A 563 44.95 -0.24 -10.24
CA ALA A 563 45.60 -1.05 -9.24
C ALA A 563 45.42 -2.54 -9.54
N ASP A 564 46.47 -3.34 -9.33
CA ASP A 564 46.45 -4.79 -9.59
C ASP A 564 45.92 -5.18 -10.99
N ASN A 565 46.06 -4.29 -11.99
CA ASN A 565 45.45 -4.43 -13.33
C ASN A 565 43.91 -4.62 -13.30
N GLY A 566 43.23 -4.02 -12.32
CA GLY A 566 41.79 -4.14 -12.10
C GLY A 566 41.35 -5.45 -11.43
N GLN A 567 42.28 -6.30 -10.97
CA GLN A 567 41.92 -7.59 -10.36
C GLN A 567 41.67 -7.52 -8.85
N LEU A 568 41.93 -6.37 -8.22
CA LEU A 568 41.80 -6.18 -6.76
C LEU A 568 42.53 -7.23 -5.90
N THR A 569 43.59 -7.84 -6.43
CA THR A 569 44.27 -8.98 -5.78
C THR A 569 44.70 -8.66 -4.35
N SER A 570 45.17 -7.44 -4.09
CA SER A 570 45.58 -6.99 -2.75
C SER A 570 44.41 -7.01 -1.76
N LEU A 571 43.24 -6.54 -2.18
CA LEU A 571 42.03 -6.49 -1.35
C LEU A 571 41.39 -7.87 -1.17
N LEU A 572 41.29 -8.65 -2.26
CA LEU A 572 40.73 -10.00 -2.22
C LEU A 572 41.54 -10.96 -1.34
N ASN A 573 42.87 -10.80 -1.32
CA ASN A 573 43.74 -11.57 -0.43
C ASN A 573 43.49 -11.26 1.06
N VAL A 574 43.22 -9.99 1.40
CA VAL A 574 42.86 -9.59 2.77
C VAL A 574 41.52 -10.19 3.18
N LEU A 575 40.53 -10.12 2.28
CA LEU A 575 39.21 -10.69 2.49
C LEU A 575 39.19 -12.24 2.39
N GLN A 576 40.27 -12.86 1.93
CA GLN A 576 40.42 -14.30 1.70
C GLN A 576 39.30 -14.90 0.80
N ILE A 577 38.90 -14.13 -0.21
CA ILE A 577 37.93 -14.52 -1.23
C ILE A 577 38.57 -14.45 -2.62
N ALA A 578 37.97 -15.13 -3.60
CA ALA A 578 38.34 -15.08 -5.00
C ALA A 578 37.16 -14.58 -5.83
N TRP A 579 37.43 -13.60 -6.69
CA TRP A 579 36.50 -13.02 -7.66
C TRP A 579 37.23 -12.88 -9.01
N ASP A 580 36.58 -13.27 -10.10
CA ASP A 580 37.12 -13.14 -11.46
C ASP A 580 36.50 -11.95 -12.17
N ASN A 581 37.33 -10.93 -12.47
CA ASN A 581 36.91 -9.69 -13.12
C ASN A 581 36.63 -9.85 -14.64
N GLY A 582 36.67 -11.07 -15.16
CA GLY A 582 36.48 -11.40 -16.57
C GLY A 582 35.36 -12.38 -16.84
N GLN A 583 34.60 -12.79 -15.82
CA GLN A 583 33.49 -13.73 -15.94
C GLN A 583 32.20 -13.12 -15.41
N VAL A 584 31.12 -13.34 -16.14
CA VAL A 584 29.77 -12.91 -15.81
C VAL A 584 28.89 -14.14 -15.62
N VAL A 585 28.06 -14.14 -14.60
CA VAL A 585 27.05 -15.15 -14.31
C VAL A 585 25.84 -14.93 -15.20
N PHE A 586 25.30 -16.01 -15.77
CA PHE A 586 23.99 -16.02 -16.38
C PHE A 586 23.11 -17.07 -15.70
N ASP A 587 21.81 -16.83 -15.66
CA ASP A 587 20.79 -17.75 -15.16
C ASP A 587 19.60 -17.72 -16.13
N ILE A 588 19.23 -18.89 -16.65
CA ILE A 588 18.16 -19.02 -17.63
C ILE A 588 16.78 -18.94 -16.95
N ASP A 589 16.71 -19.21 -15.65
CA ASP A 589 15.44 -19.30 -14.95
C ASP A 589 14.85 -17.91 -14.65
N ASN A 590 13.94 -17.46 -15.51
CA ASN A 590 13.19 -16.23 -15.33
C ASN A 590 11.83 -16.50 -14.63
N PRO A 591 11.57 -15.95 -13.42
CA PRO A 591 10.28 -16.09 -12.73
C PRO A 591 9.11 -15.38 -13.44
N HIS A 592 9.40 -14.48 -14.37
CA HIS A 592 8.41 -13.68 -15.11
C HIS A 592 8.41 -14.03 -16.62
N PRO A 593 7.77 -15.15 -17.03
CA PRO A 593 7.79 -15.61 -18.41
C PRO A 593 7.15 -14.65 -19.41
N ARG A 594 6.30 -13.71 -18.94
CA ARG A 594 5.72 -12.63 -19.76
C ARG A 594 6.79 -11.68 -20.35
N PHE A 595 7.97 -11.64 -19.75
CA PHE A 595 9.09 -10.79 -20.18
C PHE A 595 10.30 -11.60 -20.64
N ALA A 596 10.12 -12.90 -20.91
CA ALA A 596 11.22 -13.78 -21.33
C ALA A 596 11.92 -13.29 -22.62
N ASP A 597 11.19 -12.60 -23.51
CA ASP A 597 11.77 -12.04 -24.75
C ASP A 597 12.46 -10.68 -24.54
N ALA A 598 12.14 -9.97 -23.44
CA ALA A 598 12.69 -8.65 -23.13
C ALA A 598 13.91 -8.72 -22.19
N ILE A 599 13.98 -9.75 -21.35
CA ILE A 599 15.01 -9.91 -20.32
C ILE A 599 15.96 -11.03 -20.72
N ARG A 600 17.24 -10.68 -20.86
CA ARG A 600 18.29 -11.61 -21.24
C ARG A 600 18.72 -12.47 -20.04
N PRO A 601 19.25 -13.69 -20.24
CA PRO A 601 19.74 -14.55 -19.15
C PRO A 601 20.91 -13.99 -18.32
N GLU A 602 21.61 -12.95 -18.81
CA GLU A 602 22.66 -12.26 -18.03
C GLU A 602 22.09 -11.22 -17.05
N LEU A 603 20.78 -10.94 -17.14
CA LEU A 603 20.03 -10.17 -16.14
C LEU A 603 19.36 -11.17 -15.21
N ILE A 604 20.04 -11.51 -14.12
CA ILE A 604 19.68 -12.65 -13.28
C ILE A 604 18.68 -12.24 -12.20
N PHE A 605 17.70 -13.11 -11.97
CA PHE A 605 16.75 -12.97 -10.86
C PHE A 605 17.17 -13.86 -9.70
N ILE A 606 17.44 -13.24 -8.55
CA ILE A 606 17.65 -13.97 -7.30
C ILE A 606 16.31 -13.99 -6.56
N THR A 607 15.69 -15.17 -6.51
CA THR A 607 14.42 -15.38 -5.81
C THR A 607 14.34 -16.79 -5.24
N PRO A 608 13.80 -17.00 -4.02
CA PRO A 608 13.60 -18.32 -3.45
C PRO A 608 12.59 -19.11 -4.28
N ARG A 609 13.00 -20.29 -4.73
CA ARG A 609 12.17 -21.19 -5.55
C ARG A 609 12.24 -22.61 -5.01
N ASP A 610 11.30 -23.47 -5.41
CA ASP A 610 11.29 -24.89 -5.00
C ASP A 610 12.64 -25.59 -5.26
N ASN A 611 13.34 -25.21 -6.35
CA ASN A 611 14.65 -25.76 -6.72
C ASN A 611 15.85 -24.96 -6.15
N VAL A 612 15.62 -23.78 -5.59
CA VAL A 612 16.66 -22.88 -5.04
C VAL A 612 16.12 -22.19 -3.77
N PRO A 613 15.83 -22.95 -2.69
CA PRO A 613 15.18 -22.38 -1.50
C PRO A 613 16.08 -21.40 -0.73
N ASN A 614 17.41 -21.51 -0.91
CA ASN A 614 18.43 -20.68 -0.25
C ASN A 614 19.07 -19.67 -1.22
N ALA A 615 18.31 -19.16 -2.20
CA ALA A 615 18.77 -18.08 -3.08
C ALA A 615 19.18 -16.84 -2.27
N PHE A 616 18.39 -16.54 -1.22
CA PHE A 616 18.76 -15.66 -0.12
C PHE A 616 19.19 -16.48 1.09
N ASN A 617 20.18 -16.00 1.84
CA ASN A 617 20.53 -16.62 3.11
C ASN A 617 19.47 -16.31 4.18
N PRO A 618 18.73 -17.30 4.70
CA PRO A 618 17.67 -17.05 5.69
C PRO A 618 18.21 -16.71 7.09
N ASP A 619 19.46 -17.07 7.38
CA ASP A 619 20.09 -16.86 8.70
C ASP A 619 20.75 -15.48 8.81
N SER A 620 21.03 -14.82 7.68
CA SER A 620 21.59 -13.47 7.68
C SER A 620 20.49 -12.41 7.81
N PRO A 621 20.61 -11.44 8.73
CA PRO A 621 19.66 -10.34 8.83
C PRO A 621 19.57 -9.56 7.51
N ILE A 622 20.68 -9.44 6.78
CA ILE A 622 20.79 -8.66 5.53
C ILE A 622 19.80 -9.16 4.47
N THR A 623 19.71 -10.47 4.30
CA THR A 623 18.93 -11.11 3.23
C THR A 623 17.65 -11.77 3.72
N SER A 624 17.46 -11.89 5.03
CA SER A 624 16.23 -12.43 5.61
C SER A 624 15.01 -11.57 5.25
N GLY A 625 14.03 -12.17 4.56
CA GLY A 625 12.78 -11.52 4.16
C GLY A 625 12.81 -10.79 2.81
N LEU A 626 13.93 -10.82 2.07
CA LEU A 626 13.95 -10.41 0.66
C LEU A 626 13.18 -11.42 -0.19
N GLN A 627 12.50 -10.95 -1.24
CA GLN A 627 11.63 -11.77 -2.10
C GLN A 627 12.19 -11.95 -3.51
N GLU A 628 12.68 -10.86 -4.09
CA GLU A 628 13.22 -10.88 -5.45
C GLU A 628 14.26 -9.76 -5.63
N MET A 629 15.37 -10.07 -6.28
CA MET A 629 16.37 -9.09 -6.69
C MET A 629 16.73 -9.29 -8.16
N LEU A 630 17.03 -8.20 -8.84
CA LEU A 630 17.45 -8.21 -10.23
C LEU A 630 18.89 -7.70 -10.34
N LEU A 631 19.79 -8.50 -10.88
CA LEU A 631 21.21 -8.19 -10.98
C LEU A 631 21.63 -8.14 -12.45
N PHE A 632 22.53 -7.23 -12.79
CA PHE A 632 22.95 -7.00 -14.18
C PHE A 632 24.39 -7.47 -14.34
N PHE A 633 24.61 -8.43 -15.25
CA PHE A 633 25.95 -8.91 -15.61
C PHE A 633 26.88 -9.22 -14.41
N SER A 634 26.30 -9.71 -13.31
CA SER A 634 27.01 -9.95 -12.05
C SER A 634 28.13 -10.97 -12.19
N GLY A 635 29.19 -10.83 -11.37
CA GLY A 635 30.25 -11.83 -11.21
C GLY A 635 29.91 -12.96 -10.24
N THR A 636 30.92 -13.78 -9.93
CA THR A 636 30.84 -14.85 -8.93
C THR A 636 31.99 -14.74 -7.93
N VAL A 637 31.72 -15.03 -6.67
CA VAL A 637 32.65 -14.92 -5.54
C VAL A 637 32.73 -16.27 -4.84
N ARG A 638 33.93 -16.69 -4.46
CA ARG A 638 34.15 -17.94 -3.73
C ARG A 638 35.19 -17.77 -2.62
N PRO A 639 35.06 -18.45 -1.48
CA PRO A 639 36.10 -18.45 -0.45
C PRO A 639 37.38 -19.12 -0.97
N LEU A 640 38.53 -18.73 -0.43
CA LEU A 640 39.79 -19.45 -0.64
C LEU A 640 39.79 -20.78 0.15
N GLU A 641 40.56 -21.79 -0.31
CA GLU A 641 40.55 -23.15 0.27
C GLU A 641 41.00 -23.20 1.74
N GLU A 642 41.86 -22.27 2.15
CA GLU A 642 42.33 -22.09 3.53
C GLU A 642 41.97 -20.66 3.98
N SER A 643 40.89 -20.51 4.75
CA SER A 643 40.38 -19.21 5.23
C SER A 643 40.34 -19.15 6.76
N GLU A 644 40.94 -18.12 7.34
CA GLU A 644 40.89 -17.75 8.76
C GLU A 644 39.70 -16.81 9.08
N VAL A 645 38.99 -16.36 8.04
CA VAL A 645 37.75 -15.57 8.12
C VAL A 645 36.53 -16.44 7.82
N THR A 646 35.40 -16.04 8.40
CA THR A 646 34.08 -16.60 8.11
C THR A 646 33.50 -15.89 6.90
N VAL A 647 33.31 -16.63 5.80
CA VAL A 647 32.69 -16.12 4.58
C VAL A 647 31.26 -16.63 4.50
N THR A 648 30.31 -15.77 4.81
CA THR A 648 28.88 -16.07 4.79
C THR A 648 28.29 -15.67 3.44
N PRO A 649 27.79 -16.61 2.63
CA PRO A 649 27.10 -16.27 1.38
C PRO A 649 25.78 -15.54 1.67
N LEU A 650 25.48 -14.50 0.90
CA LEU A 650 24.24 -13.72 1.02
C LEU A 650 23.28 -14.02 -0.16
N LEU A 651 23.79 -13.95 -1.39
CA LEU A 651 23.02 -14.10 -2.62
C LEU A 651 23.59 -15.23 -3.50
N ARG A 652 22.74 -16.11 -4.02
CA ARG A 652 23.15 -17.25 -4.86
C ARG A 652 22.19 -17.55 -6.02
N THR A 653 22.73 -17.96 -7.16
CA THR A 653 21.95 -18.44 -8.31
C THR A 653 21.48 -19.89 -8.14
N GLY A 654 20.65 -20.37 -9.07
CA GLY A 654 20.27 -21.78 -9.15
C GLY A 654 21.42 -22.67 -9.60
N ALA A 655 21.49 -23.89 -9.06
CA ALA A 655 22.63 -24.80 -9.30
C ALA A 655 22.61 -25.53 -10.66
N THR A 656 21.49 -25.57 -11.38
CA THR A 656 21.35 -26.43 -12.58
C THR A 656 21.18 -25.66 -13.89
N ASN A 657 20.76 -24.40 -13.83
CA ASN A 657 20.36 -23.61 -15.00
C ASN A 657 21.16 -22.31 -15.12
N SER A 658 22.30 -22.23 -14.40
CA SER A 658 23.21 -21.10 -14.42
C SER A 658 24.60 -21.50 -14.95
N GLY A 659 25.43 -20.50 -15.25
CA GLY A 659 26.80 -20.73 -15.69
C GLY A 659 27.58 -19.43 -15.84
N LEU A 660 28.80 -19.55 -16.36
CA LEU A 660 29.71 -18.41 -16.55
C LEU A 660 29.97 -18.10 -18.03
N LEU A 661 29.98 -16.82 -18.37
CA LEU A 661 30.37 -16.27 -19.66
C LEU A 661 31.65 -15.45 -19.53
N GLY A 662 32.60 -15.65 -20.44
CA GLY A 662 33.81 -14.85 -20.47
C GLY A 662 33.57 -13.48 -21.09
N TRP A 663 34.38 -12.49 -20.69
CA TRP A 663 34.38 -11.14 -21.26
C TRP A 663 34.38 -11.13 -22.80
N ASN A 664 35.22 -11.96 -23.43
CA ASN A 664 35.34 -12.02 -24.89
C ASN A 664 34.12 -12.64 -25.60
N ASP A 665 33.26 -13.36 -24.87
CA ASP A 665 32.03 -13.93 -25.38
C ASP A 665 30.88 -12.92 -25.34
N LEU A 666 30.99 -11.90 -24.49
CA LEU A 666 29.98 -10.85 -24.28
C LEU A 666 30.32 -9.52 -24.95
N VAL A 667 31.60 -9.17 -25.03
CA VAL A 667 32.05 -7.85 -25.49
C VAL A 667 32.90 -7.98 -26.75
N ARG A 668 32.53 -7.26 -27.81
CA ARG A 668 33.39 -7.05 -28.99
C ARG A 668 33.92 -5.64 -29.01
N ALA A 669 35.23 -5.51 -29.23
CA ALA A 669 35.86 -4.22 -29.45
C ALA A 669 35.53 -3.71 -30.87
N ASP A 670 34.85 -2.57 -30.97
CA ASP A 670 34.71 -1.83 -32.22
C ASP A 670 35.81 -0.74 -32.29
N PRO A 671 36.67 -0.72 -33.33
CA PRO A 671 37.74 0.26 -33.47
C PRO A 671 37.28 1.73 -33.53
N PHE A 672 36.02 1.97 -33.90
CA PHE A 672 35.45 3.32 -34.05
C PHE A 672 34.45 3.68 -32.96
N PHE A 673 33.72 2.69 -32.42
CA PHE A 673 32.62 2.92 -31.48
C PHE A 673 32.87 2.37 -30.07
N GLY A 674 34.05 1.82 -29.79
CA GLY A 674 34.39 1.27 -28.48
C GLY A 674 33.83 -0.14 -28.24
N PRO A 675 33.91 -0.66 -27.00
CA PRO A 675 33.38 -1.97 -26.67
C PRO A 675 31.84 -2.00 -26.83
N ARG A 676 31.31 -3.02 -27.49
CA ARG A 676 29.87 -3.26 -27.68
C ARG A 676 29.48 -4.63 -27.16
N LEU A 677 28.32 -4.67 -26.51
CA LEU A 677 27.69 -5.91 -26.03
C LEU A 677 27.12 -6.73 -27.18
N LEU A 678 27.35 -8.03 -27.14
CA LEU A 678 26.71 -9.01 -28.02
C LEU A 678 25.29 -9.30 -27.53
N GLN A 679 24.35 -9.39 -28.48
CA GLN A 679 22.94 -9.63 -28.17
C GLN A 679 22.65 -11.09 -27.77
N ASP A 680 23.32 -12.06 -28.39
CA ASP A 680 23.09 -13.48 -28.11
C ASP A 680 24.42 -14.27 -28.06
N PRO A 681 25.10 -14.28 -26.90
CA PRO A 681 26.29 -15.09 -26.67
C PRO A 681 25.94 -16.58 -26.57
N ARG A 682 26.93 -17.46 -26.83
CA ARG A 682 26.75 -18.90 -26.61
C ARG A 682 26.87 -19.22 -25.12
N ARG A 683 25.80 -19.75 -24.54
CA ARG A 683 25.71 -20.12 -23.11
C ARG A 683 26.03 -21.60 -22.90
N LEU A 684 26.74 -21.91 -21.83
CA LEU A 684 27.07 -23.27 -21.41
C LEU A 684 26.78 -23.38 -19.90
N GLU A 685 25.73 -24.13 -19.57
CA GLU A 685 25.30 -24.38 -18.18
C GLU A 685 26.36 -25.19 -17.41
N ASP A 686 26.51 -24.91 -16.12
CA ASP A 686 27.29 -25.70 -15.18
C ASP A 686 26.43 -26.21 -14.00
N GLU A 687 27.02 -27.07 -13.15
CA GLU A 687 26.31 -27.71 -12.02
C GLU A 687 26.50 -26.94 -10.69
N TYR A 688 26.92 -25.67 -10.73
CA TYR A 688 27.27 -24.90 -9.53
C TYR A 688 26.28 -23.75 -9.29
N ALA A 689 25.94 -23.53 -8.02
CA ALA A 689 25.27 -22.29 -7.60
C ALA A 689 26.35 -21.21 -7.43
N HIS A 690 26.28 -20.16 -8.25
CA HIS A 690 27.22 -19.03 -8.19
C HIS A 690 26.82 -18.08 -7.06
N VAL A 691 27.79 -17.68 -6.24
CA VAL A 691 27.56 -16.75 -5.12
C VAL A 691 27.90 -15.35 -5.59
N VAL A 692 26.96 -14.41 -5.48
CA VAL A 692 27.12 -13.03 -5.95
C VAL A 692 27.58 -12.09 -4.83
N ALA A 693 27.07 -12.31 -3.62
CA ALA A 693 27.38 -11.46 -2.48
C ALA A 693 27.77 -12.30 -1.27
N VAL A 694 28.75 -11.81 -0.51
CA VAL A 694 29.26 -12.45 0.70
C VAL A 694 29.47 -11.42 1.81
N HIS A 695 29.28 -11.85 3.06
CA HIS A 695 29.70 -11.13 4.25
C HIS A 695 30.92 -11.84 4.83
N VAL A 696 32.04 -11.11 4.91
CA VAL A 696 33.32 -11.58 5.40
C VAL A 696 33.55 -11.03 6.81
N GLU A 697 33.65 -11.92 7.78
CA GLU A 697 33.86 -11.59 9.18
C GLU A 697 35.05 -12.34 9.76
N SER A 698 35.77 -11.71 10.68
CA SER A 698 36.80 -12.42 11.46
C SER A 698 36.18 -13.45 12.41
N THR A 699 36.79 -14.63 12.50
CA THR A 699 36.34 -15.71 13.40
C THR A 699 36.38 -15.29 14.87
N GLU A 700 35.54 -15.91 15.72
CA GLU A 700 35.52 -15.64 17.17
C GLU A 700 36.88 -15.86 17.86
N GLU A 701 37.73 -16.73 17.32
CA GLU A 701 39.09 -16.98 17.80
C GLU A 701 40.07 -15.88 17.37
N ALA A 702 39.96 -15.39 16.13
CA ALA A 702 40.71 -14.23 15.64
C ALA A 702 40.35 -12.95 16.41
N ASN A 703 39.07 -12.75 16.74
CA ASN A 703 38.61 -11.59 17.52
C ASN A 703 39.17 -11.55 18.96
N LYS A 704 39.65 -12.67 19.51
CA LYS A 704 40.30 -12.77 20.84
C LYS A 704 41.80 -12.49 20.81
N SER A 705 42.42 -12.44 19.63
CA SER A 705 43.85 -12.13 19.45
C SER A 705 44.05 -10.62 19.29
N GLU A 706 45.08 -10.04 19.92
CA GLU A 706 45.45 -8.62 19.72
C GLU A 706 46.11 -8.37 18.35
N THR A 707 46.55 -9.42 17.65
CA THR A 707 47.33 -9.30 16.40
C THR A 707 46.60 -9.80 15.15
N ALA A 708 45.42 -10.41 15.28
CA ALA A 708 44.68 -10.91 14.13
C ALA A 708 43.87 -9.77 13.49
N PRO A 709 43.77 -9.71 12.16
CA PRO A 709 42.94 -8.73 11.48
C PRO A 709 41.48 -8.94 11.91
N ARG A 710 40.83 -7.86 12.34
CA ARG A 710 39.39 -7.82 12.51
C ARG A 710 38.86 -7.41 11.14
N ILE A 711 37.98 -8.18 10.53
CA ILE A 711 37.41 -7.88 9.22
C ILE A 711 35.91 -7.89 9.41
N ASN A 712 35.26 -6.86 8.89
CA ASN A 712 33.81 -6.78 8.78
C ASN A 712 33.51 -6.10 7.45
N THR A 713 33.34 -6.91 6.40
CA THR A 713 33.20 -6.39 5.04
C THR A 713 32.17 -7.18 4.27
N ILE A 714 31.26 -6.47 3.59
CA ILE A 714 30.34 -7.07 2.65
C ILE A 714 30.86 -6.80 1.25
N PHE A 715 31.04 -7.86 0.45
CA PHE A 715 31.50 -7.77 -0.93
C PHE A 715 30.41 -8.28 -1.87
N VAL A 716 30.08 -7.48 -2.88
CA VAL A 716 29.04 -7.75 -3.87
C VAL A 716 29.64 -7.62 -5.26
N SER A 717 29.48 -8.65 -6.10
CA SER A 717 30.03 -8.70 -7.46
C SER A 717 29.12 -8.10 -8.53
N ASP A 718 28.33 -7.08 -8.19
CA ASP A 718 27.49 -6.30 -9.10
C ASP A 718 27.42 -4.85 -8.59
N ALA A 719 27.88 -3.89 -9.39
CA ALA A 719 27.78 -2.47 -9.09
C ALA A 719 26.57 -1.80 -9.75
N ASP A 720 26.01 -2.41 -10.80
CA ASP A 720 24.78 -1.96 -11.45
C ASP A 720 23.57 -2.05 -10.51
N MET A 721 23.60 -2.93 -9.51
CA MET A 721 22.56 -3.04 -8.48
C MET A 721 22.25 -1.71 -7.75
N VAL A 722 23.24 -0.82 -7.60
CA VAL A 722 23.08 0.48 -6.93
C VAL A 722 22.91 1.64 -7.90
N SER A 723 22.79 1.36 -9.20
CA SER A 723 22.64 2.36 -10.27
C SER A 723 21.22 2.89 -10.41
N ASP A 724 21.09 4.10 -10.95
CA ASP A 724 19.79 4.75 -11.22
C ASP A 724 18.88 3.94 -12.18
N ASP A 725 19.45 3.04 -12.99
CA ASP A 725 18.68 2.17 -13.87
C ASP A 725 17.81 1.18 -13.07
N ILE A 726 18.32 0.65 -11.94
CA ILE A 726 17.57 -0.22 -11.01
C ILE A 726 16.49 0.58 -10.27
N PHE A 727 16.79 1.80 -9.85
CA PHE A 727 15.79 2.67 -9.20
C PHE A 727 14.64 2.99 -10.15
N ARG A 728 14.93 3.29 -11.43
CA ARG A 728 13.88 3.51 -12.42
C ARG A 728 12.99 2.28 -12.60
N ILE A 729 13.55 1.07 -12.58
CA ILE A 729 12.77 -0.17 -12.65
C ILE A 729 11.88 -0.33 -11.41
N ALA A 730 12.42 -0.11 -10.22
CA ALA A 730 11.69 -0.20 -8.96
C ALA A 730 10.58 0.86 -8.84
N GLU A 731 10.87 2.14 -9.13
CA GLU A 731 9.92 3.25 -9.00
C GLU A 731 8.79 3.20 -10.03
N GLN A 732 9.10 2.86 -11.29
CA GLN A 732 8.09 2.85 -12.35
C GLN A 732 7.35 1.52 -12.43
N GLN A 733 7.70 0.55 -11.57
CA GLN A 733 7.26 -0.85 -11.67
C GLN A 733 7.34 -1.35 -13.12
N LEU A 734 8.45 -1.02 -13.79
CA LEU A 734 8.66 -1.47 -15.16
C LEU A 734 8.60 -2.99 -15.14
N PHE A 735 7.76 -3.54 -16.03
CA PHE A 735 7.48 -4.98 -16.09
C PHE A 735 6.72 -5.55 -14.88
N ASP A 736 6.01 -4.74 -14.08
CA ASP A 736 5.27 -5.21 -12.89
C ASP A 736 6.20 -5.92 -11.87
N LEU A 737 7.49 -5.58 -11.89
CA LEU A 737 8.52 -6.18 -11.05
C LEU A 737 8.60 -5.47 -9.69
N GLN A 738 8.68 -6.27 -8.64
CA GLN A 738 8.76 -5.82 -7.26
C GLN A 738 10.11 -6.22 -6.64
N ILE A 739 11.16 -5.51 -7.04
CA ILE A 739 12.55 -5.82 -6.67
C ILE A 739 12.97 -5.18 -5.33
N ASP A 740 13.79 -5.90 -4.56
CA ASP A 740 14.25 -5.51 -3.21
C ASP A 740 15.72 -5.03 -3.18
N ASN A 741 16.32 -4.69 -4.33
CA ASN A 741 17.72 -4.25 -4.45
C ASN A 741 18.09 -3.11 -3.49
N ILE A 742 17.24 -2.08 -3.40
CA ILE A 742 17.47 -0.92 -2.52
C ILE A 742 17.44 -1.37 -1.04
N LYS A 743 16.51 -2.25 -0.68
CA LYS A 743 16.41 -2.78 0.70
C LYS A 743 17.65 -3.57 1.07
N PHE A 744 18.19 -4.38 0.16
CA PHE A 744 19.43 -5.12 0.38
C PHE A 744 20.60 -4.19 0.71
N VAL A 745 20.79 -3.11 -0.06
CA VAL A 745 21.86 -2.13 0.19
C VAL A 745 21.69 -1.45 1.54
N LEU A 746 20.47 -1.01 1.87
CA LEU A 746 20.18 -0.40 3.17
C LEU A 746 20.42 -1.39 4.32
N ASN A 747 20.01 -2.65 4.18
CA ASN A 747 20.28 -3.69 5.17
C ASN A 747 21.78 -3.94 5.37
N CYS A 748 22.59 -3.85 4.29
CA CYS A 748 24.04 -3.98 4.37
C CYS A 748 24.65 -2.83 5.20
N VAL A 749 24.28 -1.59 4.90
CA VAL A 749 24.78 -0.40 5.63
C VAL A 749 24.35 -0.45 7.10
N ASP A 750 23.08 -0.75 7.36
CA ASP A 750 22.53 -0.89 8.72
C ASP A 750 23.27 -1.96 9.53
N THR A 751 23.48 -3.16 8.96
CA THR A 751 24.18 -4.26 9.65
C THR A 751 25.63 -3.89 9.94
N LEU A 752 26.32 -3.24 8.98
CA LEU A 752 27.70 -2.77 9.15
C LEU A 752 27.81 -1.65 10.18
N ALA A 753 26.82 -0.77 10.27
CA ALA A 753 26.72 0.28 11.28
C ALA A 753 26.30 -0.24 12.67
N GLY A 754 25.90 -1.51 12.79
CA GLY A 754 25.42 -2.12 14.04
C GLY A 754 23.94 -1.82 14.36
N GLU A 755 23.14 -1.41 13.38
CA GLU A 755 21.71 -1.07 13.52
C GLU A 755 20.79 -2.12 12.91
N GLU A 756 20.56 -3.24 13.60
CA GLU A 756 19.66 -4.29 13.08
C GLU A 756 18.16 -3.97 13.28
N ASP A 757 17.85 -2.94 14.08
CA ASP A 757 16.49 -2.61 14.54
C ASP A 757 15.51 -2.31 13.39
N PHE A 758 16.01 -1.79 12.27
CA PHE A 758 15.22 -1.44 11.08
C PHE A 758 15.03 -2.60 10.10
N ILE A 759 15.86 -3.63 10.18
CA ILE A 759 15.83 -4.77 9.27
C ILE A 759 14.50 -5.52 9.45
N ASP A 760 14.08 -5.75 10.70
CA ASP A 760 12.80 -6.40 11.00
C ASP A 760 11.58 -5.59 10.52
N LEU A 761 11.69 -4.26 10.49
CA LEU A 761 10.65 -3.37 9.96
C LEU A 761 10.52 -3.47 8.44
N ARG A 762 11.64 -3.61 7.71
CA ARG A 762 11.65 -3.76 6.24
C ARG A 762 11.10 -5.11 5.76
N LYS A 763 11.16 -6.16 6.59
CA LYS A 763 10.58 -7.49 6.28
C LYS A 763 9.05 -7.49 6.19
N ARG A 764 8.39 -6.52 6.83
CA ARG A 764 6.93 -6.42 6.87
C ARG A 764 6.44 -5.79 5.56
N ARG A 765 6.18 -6.61 4.54
CA ARG A 765 5.51 -6.19 3.30
C ARG A 765 4.03 -6.53 3.37
N ASP A 766 3.18 -5.55 3.06
CA ASP A 766 1.75 -5.81 2.94
C ASP A 766 1.47 -6.56 1.64
N GLU A 767 0.83 -7.72 1.75
CA GLU A 767 0.21 -8.36 0.59
C GLU A 767 -1.12 -7.66 0.31
N ALA A 768 -1.27 -7.09 -0.88
CA ALA A 768 -2.55 -6.52 -1.30
C ALA A 768 -3.61 -7.62 -1.31
N ARG A 769 -4.63 -7.50 -0.47
CA ARG A 769 -5.76 -8.45 -0.41
C ARG A 769 -6.74 -8.14 -1.54
N THR A 770 -6.46 -8.70 -2.71
CA THR A 770 -7.23 -8.44 -3.93
C THR A 770 -8.48 -9.32 -4.07
N LEU A 771 -9.32 -9.00 -5.04
CA LEU A 771 -10.44 -9.87 -5.46
C LEU A 771 -9.90 -11.04 -6.30
N THR A 772 -9.35 -12.05 -5.64
CA THR A 772 -8.70 -13.23 -6.27
C THR A 772 -9.53 -13.88 -7.39
N LEU A 773 -10.86 -13.92 -7.25
CA LEU A 773 -11.75 -14.44 -8.31
C LEU A 773 -11.78 -13.52 -9.54
N VAL A 774 -11.83 -12.21 -9.34
CA VAL A 774 -11.85 -11.22 -10.43
C VAL A 774 -10.49 -11.16 -11.08
N GLU A 775 -9.41 -11.18 -10.29
CA GLU A 775 -8.03 -11.17 -10.77
C GLU A 775 -7.73 -12.41 -11.59
N SER A 776 -8.02 -13.62 -11.10
CA SER A 776 -7.81 -14.86 -11.88
C SER A 776 -8.60 -14.88 -13.18
N LEU A 777 -9.82 -14.34 -13.21
CA LEU A 777 -10.60 -14.21 -14.43
C LEU A 777 -10.03 -13.14 -15.37
N THR A 778 -9.56 -12.02 -14.83
CA THR A 778 -8.94 -10.93 -15.59
C THR A 778 -7.61 -11.37 -16.18
N THR A 779 -6.77 -12.03 -15.40
CA THR A 779 -5.48 -12.62 -15.82
C THR A 779 -5.67 -13.58 -16.98
N ASN A 780 -6.64 -14.48 -16.92
CA ASN A 780 -6.96 -15.37 -18.05
C ASN A 780 -7.38 -14.61 -19.31
N SER A 781 -8.17 -13.55 -19.17
CA SER A 781 -8.58 -12.69 -20.30
C SER A 781 -7.42 -11.85 -20.84
N VAL A 782 -6.51 -11.40 -19.97
CA VAL A 782 -5.28 -10.68 -20.34
C VAL A 782 -4.31 -11.61 -21.04
N ASP A 783 -4.11 -12.84 -20.56
CA ASP A 783 -3.22 -13.84 -21.18
C ASP A 783 -3.73 -14.20 -22.58
N ARG A 784 -5.05 -14.43 -22.73
CA ARG A 784 -5.67 -14.64 -24.06
C ARG A 784 -5.51 -13.43 -24.97
N ARG A 785 -5.61 -12.22 -24.42
CA ARG A 785 -5.41 -10.96 -25.15
C ARG A 785 -3.96 -10.85 -25.63
N THR A 786 -2.99 -11.10 -24.76
CA THR A 786 -1.55 -11.05 -25.06
C THR A 786 -1.21 -12.09 -26.13
N GLU A 787 -1.71 -13.31 -25.99
CA GLU A 787 -1.50 -14.36 -27.00
C GLU A 787 -2.15 -14.00 -28.35
N ALA A 788 -3.36 -13.44 -28.34
CA ALA A 788 -4.02 -12.99 -29.56
C ALA A 788 -3.25 -11.83 -30.25
N VAL A 789 -2.68 -10.90 -29.47
CA VAL A 789 -1.82 -9.83 -29.99
C VAL A 789 -0.53 -10.41 -30.58
N ARG A 790 0.10 -11.36 -29.90
CA ARG A 790 1.30 -12.07 -30.38
C ARG A 790 1.03 -12.77 -31.71
N VAL A 791 -0.08 -13.50 -31.81
CA VAL A 791 -0.49 -14.19 -33.04
C VAL A 791 -0.78 -13.20 -34.17
N ALA A 792 -1.36 -12.03 -33.88
CA ALA A 792 -1.58 -10.98 -34.87
C ALA A 792 -0.25 -10.39 -35.39
N GLN A 793 0.70 -10.13 -34.49
CA GLN A 793 2.05 -9.67 -34.84
C GLN A 793 2.82 -10.72 -35.66
N GLU A 794 2.81 -11.98 -35.24
CA GLU A 794 3.45 -13.07 -36.00
C GLU A 794 2.83 -13.25 -37.40
N ARG A 795 1.53 -13.02 -37.54
CA ARG A 795 0.85 -13.05 -38.84
C ARG A 795 1.33 -11.89 -39.72
N ALA A 796 1.40 -10.68 -39.17
CA ALA A 796 1.91 -9.50 -39.85
C ALA A 796 3.36 -9.71 -40.32
N ASP A 797 4.24 -10.21 -39.45
CA ASP A 797 5.64 -10.50 -39.77
C ASP A 797 5.76 -11.54 -40.90
N LYS A 798 4.99 -12.63 -40.84
CA LYS A 798 4.95 -13.64 -41.92
C LYS A 798 4.45 -13.06 -43.23
N GLU A 799 3.48 -12.15 -43.22
CA GLU A 799 2.98 -11.49 -44.42
C GLU A 799 4.04 -10.54 -45.03
N LEU A 800 4.75 -9.78 -44.18
CA LEU A 800 5.85 -8.92 -44.59
C LEU A 800 7.02 -9.74 -45.17
N GLU A 801 7.41 -10.84 -44.53
CA GLU A 801 8.43 -11.75 -45.04
C GLU A 801 8.04 -12.39 -46.38
N ARG A 802 6.77 -12.80 -46.53
CA ARG A 802 6.24 -13.36 -47.78
C ARG A 802 6.35 -12.36 -48.92
N VAL A 803 5.95 -11.11 -48.69
CA VAL A 803 6.02 -10.05 -49.70
C VAL A 803 7.47 -9.64 -50.00
N ARG A 804 8.35 -9.56 -48.99
CA ARG A 804 9.80 -9.36 -49.20
C ARG A 804 10.38 -10.45 -50.10
N THR A 805 10.08 -11.71 -49.81
CA THR A 805 10.55 -12.86 -50.60
C THR A 805 10.04 -12.81 -52.04
N GLU A 806 8.75 -12.52 -52.26
CA GLU A 806 8.16 -12.38 -53.61
C GLU A 806 8.80 -11.26 -54.42
N LEU A 807 9.12 -10.13 -53.78
CA LEU A 807 9.75 -8.98 -54.43
C LEU A 807 11.24 -9.28 -54.76
N ASP A 808 11.96 -9.97 -53.88
CA ASP A 808 13.34 -10.39 -54.11
C ASP A 808 13.45 -11.43 -55.25
N GLU A 809 12.50 -12.36 -55.34
CA GLU A 809 12.41 -13.29 -56.47
C GLU A 809 12.22 -12.56 -57.82
N GLN A 810 11.45 -11.46 -57.86
CA GLN A 810 11.29 -10.64 -59.07
C GLN A 810 12.61 -10.00 -59.50
N ILE A 811 13.43 -9.52 -58.56
CA ILE A 811 14.77 -9.00 -58.86
C ILE A 811 15.69 -10.13 -59.37
N GLN A 812 15.67 -11.30 -58.75
CA GLN A 812 16.48 -12.44 -59.20
C GLN A 812 16.11 -12.89 -60.63
N GLN A 813 14.83 -12.87 -61.00
CA GLN A 813 14.38 -13.16 -62.36
C GLN A 813 14.92 -12.15 -63.39
N ILE A 814 15.00 -10.86 -63.03
CA ILE A 814 15.60 -9.81 -63.87
C ILE A 814 17.11 -10.02 -64.01
N GLN A 815 17.80 -10.41 -62.93
CA GLN A 815 19.24 -10.74 -62.97
C GLN A 815 19.55 -11.94 -63.88
N GLN A 816 18.72 -13.00 -63.83
CA GLN A 816 18.91 -14.24 -64.59
C GLN A 816 18.51 -14.15 -66.08
N ASN A 817 17.87 -13.06 -66.52
CA ASN A 817 17.46 -12.91 -67.90
C ASN A 817 18.67 -12.71 -68.85
N LYS A 818 18.90 -13.66 -69.77
CA LYS A 818 20.05 -13.70 -70.69
C LYS A 818 19.93 -12.79 -71.92
N SER A 819 18.82 -12.07 -72.09
CA SER A 819 18.52 -11.28 -73.29
C SER A 819 18.88 -9.78 -73.20
N LEU A 820 19.44 -9.31 -72.08
CA LEU A 820 19.70 -7.89 -71.78
C LEU A 820 21.20 -7.57 -71.63
N ASP A 821 21.63 -6.40 -72.14
CA ASP A 821 22.98 -5.82 -72.02
C ASP A 821 23.28 -5.31 -70.58
N GLU A 822 24.54 -5.39 -70.11
CA GLU A 822 24.90 -5.17 -68.68
C GLU A 822 24.54 -3.77 -68.14
N GLN A 823 24.72 -2.71 -68.94
CA GLN A 823 24.34 -1.35 -68.55
C GLN A 823 22.81 -1.13 -68.52
N SER A 824 22.06 -1.94 -69.27
CA SER A 824 20.60 -1.89 -69.28
C SER A 824 20.03 -2.67 -68.09
N LYS A 825 20.66 -3.79 -67.71
CA LYS A 825 20.36 -4.54 -66.48
C LYS A 825 20.54 -3.68 -65.24
N ALA A 826 21.67 -2.99 -65.10
CA ALA A 826 21.94 -2.16 -63.92
C ALA A 826 20.93 -1.02 -63.72
N ARG A 827 20.42 -0.42 -64.82
CA ARG A 827 19.37 0.61 -64.77
C ARG A 827 17.99 0.06 -64.43
N GLN A 828 17.64 -1.10 -64.98
CA GLN A 828 16.36 -1.75 -64.68
C GLN A 828 16.31 -2.29 -63.25
N ILE A 829 17.41 -2.85 -62.75
CA ILE A 829 17.52 -3.32 -61.36
C ILE A 829 17.34 -2.14 -60.39
N ARG A 830 18.06 -1.02 -60.60
CA ARG A 830 17.93 0.15 -59.72
C ARG A 830 16.52 0.77 -59.73
N MET A 831 15.84 0.76 -60.87
CA MET A 831 14.43 1.20 -60.94
C MET A 831 13.46 0.19 -60.30
N ALA A 832 13.76 -1.11 -60.40
CA ALA A 832 12.97 -2.17 -59.75
C ALA A 832 13.15 -2.12 -58.23
N GLU A 833 14.36 -1.92 -57.73
CA GLU A 833 14.69 -1.73 -56.31
C GLU A 833 13.93 -0.54 -55.72
N LEU A 834 13.98 0.64 -56.37
CA LEU A 834 13.22 1.82 -55.93
C LEU A 834 11.69 1.62 -55.98
N ALA A 835 11.19 0.84 -56.93
CA ALA A 835 9.76 0.52 -57.02
C ALA A 835 9.34 -0.53 -55.99
N GLN A 836 10.22 -1.48 -55.65
CA GLN A 836 10.06 -2.47 -54.60
C GLN A 836 10.03 -1.79 -53.24
N GLU A 837 10.97 -0.89 -52.96
CA GLU A 837 11.06 -0.16 -51.69
C GLU A 837 9.76 0.62 -51.42
N LYS A 838 9.25 1.36 -52.41
CA LYS A 838 7.96 2.06 -52.29
C LYS A 838 6.75 1.14 -52.11
N LYS A 839 6.77 -0.04 -52.74
CA LYS A 839 5.69 -1.04 -52.58
C LYS A 839 5.74 -1.70 -51.21
N LEU A 840 6.95 -1.99 -50.72
CA LEU A 840 7.18 -2.56 -49.41
C LEU A 840 6.75 -1.57 -48.33
N GLU A 841 7.13 -0.30 -48.44
CA GLU A 841 6.71 0.76 -47.51
C GLU A 841 5.18 0.92 -47.48
N ALA A 842 4.52 0.94 -48.63
CA ALA A 842 3.06 1.04 -48.71
C ALA A 842 2.36 -0.21 -48.14
N PHE A 843 2.92 -1.39 -48.36
CA PHE A 843 2.39 -2.65 -47.81
C PHE A 843 2.62 -2.73 -46.30
N GLU A 844 3.79 -2.31 -45.82
CA GLU A 844 4.12 -2.23 -44.40
C GLU A 844 3.18 -1.27 -43.66
N GLN A 845 2.88 -0.10 -44.24
CA GLN A 845 1.88 0.81 -43.68
C GLN A 845 0.47 0.19 -43.64
N GLU A 846 0.07 -0.55 -44.66
CA GLU A 846 -1.24 -1.22 -44.70
C GLU A 846 -1.33 -2.33 -43.65
N VAL A 847 -0.34 -3.23 -43.61
CA VAL A 847 -0.26 -4.32 -42.62
C VAL A 847 -0.22 -3.78 -41.20
N ASN A 848 0.57 -2.74 -40.94
CA ASN A 848 0.63 -2.12 -39.62
C ASN A 848 -0.73 -1.52 -39.23
N ARG A 849 -1.42 -0.85 -40.16
CA ARG A 849 -2.76 -0.29 -39.93
C ARG A 849 -3.80 -1.37 -39.65
N GLU A 850 -3.80 -2.47 -40.42
CA GLU A 850 -4.71 -3.60 -40.20
C GLU A 850 -4.43 -4.27 -38.86
N THR A 851 -3.16 -4.48 -38.53
CA THR A 851 -2.71 -5.06 -37.26
C THR A 851 -3.11 -4.18 -36.07
N GLU A 852 -2.92 -2.86 -36.16
CA GLU A 852 -3.38 -1.92 -35.13
C GLU A 852 -4.89 -1.96 -34.93
N GLN A 853 -5.66 -2.07 -36.01
CA GLN A 853 -7.12 -2.22 -35.93
C GLN A 853 -7.53 -3.56 -35.30
N GLU A 854 -6.89 -4.67 -35.69
CA GLU A 854 -7.11 -5.99 -35.10
C GLU A 854 -6.80 -5.96 -33.60
N ILE A 855 -5.64 -5.44 -33.20
CA ILE A 855 -5.25 -5.25 -31.79
C ILE A 855 -6.30 -4.42 -31.03
N LYS A 856 -6.79 -3.31 -31.62
CA LYS A 856 -7.82 -2.48 -30.99
C LYS A 856 -9.13 -3.25 -30.79
N THR A 857 -9.54 -4.08 -31.74
CA THR A 857 -10.74 -4.92 -31.60
C THR A 857 -10.57 -6.03 -30.55
N ILE A 858 -9.38 -6.64 -30.48
CA ILE A 858 -9.02 -7.64 -29.48
C ILE A 858 -9.11 -7.03 -28.07
N LYS A 859 -8.51 -5.84 -27.86
CA LYS A 859 -8.59 -5.10 -26.59
C LYS A 859 -10.03 -4.79 -26.20
N ALA A 860 -10.80 -4.17 -27.09
CA ALA A 860 -12.19 -3.81 -26.83
C ALA A 860 -13.11 -5.01 -26.55
N THR A 861 -12.84 -6.17 -27.15
CA THR A 861 -13.60 -7.40 -26.89
C THR A 861 -13.26 -7.97 -25.52
N SER A 862 -11.98 -8.04 -25.19
CA SER A 862 -11.49 -8.49 -23.88
C SER A 862 -12.05 -7.62 -22.73
N GLU A 863 -12.05 -6.30 -22.88
CA GLU A 863 -12.63 -5.37 -21.89
C GLU A 863 -14.13 -5.56 -21.67
N ARG A 864 -14.88 -5.82 -22.75
CA ARG A 864 -16.32 -6.12 -22.66
C ARG A 864 -16.57 -7.43 -21.92
N GLU A 865 -15.75 -8.45 -22.15
CA GLU A 865 -15.83 -9.71 -21.42
C GLU A 865 -15.54 -9.49 -19.92
N ILE A 866 -14.45 -8.79 -19.58
CA ILE A 866 -14.10 -8.46 -18.20
C ILE A 866 -15.24 -7.69 -17.52
N SER A 867 -15.78 -6.67 -18.19
CA SER A 867 -16.88 -5.85 -17.66
C SER A 867 -18.18 -6.65 -17.48
N ALA A 868 -18.49 -7.57 -18.41
CA ALA A 868 -19.65 -8.45 -18.30
C ALA A 868 -19.52 -9.42 -17.12
N VAL A 869 -18.33 -9.99 -16.91
CA VAL A 869 -18.02 -10.84 -15.76
C VAL A 869 -18.15 -10.06 -14.45
N LYS A 870 -17.55 -8.87 -14.33
CA LYS A 870 -17.71 -7.98 -13.16
C LYS A 870 -19.18 -7.67 -12.90
N GLY A 871 -19.95 -7.35 -13.95
CA GLY A 871 -21.39 -7.11 -13.87
C GLY A 871 -22.20 -8.31 -13.38
N GLN A 872 -21.87 -9.52 -13.84
CA GLN A 872 -22.52 -10.76 -13.40
C GLN A 872 -22.22 -11.05 -11.92
N ILE A 873 -20.96 -10.90 -11.50
CA ILE A 873 -20.56 -11.07 -10.09
C ILE A 873 -21.32 -10.05 -9.23
N ARG A 874 -21.36 -8.78 -9.65
CA ARG A 874 -22.11 -7.71 -8.96
C ARG A 874 -23.60 -8.03 -8.81
N PHE A 875 -24.23 -8.52 -9.88
CA PHE A 875 -25.65 -8.90 -9.82
C PHE A 875 -25.90 -9.97 -8.76
N TRP A 876 -25.11 -11.05 -8.75
CA TRP A 876 -25.24 -12.10 -7.75
C TRP A 876 -24.87 -11.62 -6.34
N ALA A 877 -23.88 -10.74 -6.22
CA ALA A 877 -23.49 -10.16 -4.94
C ALA A 877 -24.60 -9.32 -4.30
N ILE A 878 -25.50 -8.72 -5.09
CA ILE A 878 -26.64 -7.95 -4.57
C ILE A 878 -27.87 -8.84 -4.34
N VAL A 879 -28.13 -9.81 -5.23
CA VAL A 879 -29.35 -10.63 -5.17
C VAL A 879 -29.27 -11.77 -4.17
N LEU A 880 -28.09 -12.35 -3.95
CA LEU A 880 -27.92 -13.53 -3.10
C LEU A 880 -28.02 -13.24 -1.60
N PRO A 881 -27.43 -12.16 -1.04
CA PRO A 881 -27.52 -11.86 0.39
C PRO A 881 -28.92 -11.70 0.99
N PRO A 882 -29.93 -11.11 0.32
CA PRO A 882 -31.27 -11.01 0.89
C PRO A 882 -32.08 -12.32 0.82
N LEU A 883 -31.66 -13.33 0.06
CA LEU A 883 -32.44 -14.58 -0.11
C LEU A 883 -32.73 -15.30 1.22
N PRO A 884 -31.78 -15.48 2.15
CA PRO A 884 -32.08 -16.11 3.44
C PRO A 884 -33.14 -15.34 4.25
N ALA A 885 -33.09 -14.00 4.22
CA ALA A 885 -34.08 -13.16 4.90
C ALA A 885 -35.47 -13.25 4.24
N ILE A 886 -35.52 -13.26 2.91
CA ILE A 886 -36.77 -13.43 2.14
C ILE A 886 -37.38 -14.82 2.39
N LEU A 887 -36.56 -15.88 2.37
CA LEU A 887 -37.00 -17.24 2.64
C LEU A 887 -37.55 -17.38 4.06
N LEU A 888 -36.87 -16.82 5.06
CA LEU A 888 -37.37 -16.81 6.43
C LEU A 888 -38.74 -16.09 6.52
N GLY A 889 -38.85 -14.91 5.89
CA GLY A 889 -40.10 -14.15 5.82
C GLY A 889 -41.25 -14.93 5.16
N LEU A 890 -40.96 -15.64 4.06
CA LEU A 890 -41.93 -16.48 3.36
C LEU A 890 -42.35 -17.70 4.20
N ILE A 891 -41.39 -18.41 4.79
CA ILE A 891 -41.66 -19.58 5.64
C ILE A 891 -42.57 -19.19 6.81
N LEU A 892 -42.25 -18.09 7.49
CA LEU A 892 -43.03 -17.60 8.62
C LEU A 892 -44.40 -17.09 8.18
N GLY A 893 -44.49 -16.38 7.07
CA GLY A 893 -45.75 -15.94 6.46
C GLY A 893 -46.67 -17.11 6.08
N LEU A 894 -46.12 -18.16 5.46
CA LEU A 894 -46.87 -19.38 5.11
C LEU A 894 -47.29 -20.16 6.35
N SER A 895 -46.40 -20.31 7.34
CA SER A 895 -46.72 -20.97 8.61
C SER A 895 -47.87 -20.27 9.33
N ARG A 896 -47.92 -18.93 9.25
CA ARG A 896 -49.00 -18.13 9.79
C ARG A 896 -50.30 -18.32 9.02
N ALA A 897 -50.28 -18.20 7.69
CA ALA A 897 -51.48 -18.41 6.87
C ALA A 897 -52.09 -19.81 7.09
N SER A 898 -51.24 -20.81 7.35
CA SER A 898 -51.67 -22.17 7.72
C SER A 898 -52.33 -22.22 9.11
N ARG A 899 -51.74 -21.58 10.13
CA ARG A 899 -52.31 -21.50 11.50
C ARG A 899 -53.62 -20.70 11.56
N GLU A 900 -53.74 -19.65 10.77
CA GLU A 900 -54.99 -18.88 10.65
C GLU A 900 -56.11 -19.72 10.01
N ARG A 901 -55.78 -20.61 9.05
CA ARG A 901 -56.74 -21.57 8.46
C ARG A 901 -57.16 -22.69 9.42
N GLN A 902 -56.30 -23.10 10.36
CA GLN A 902 -56.62 -24.16 11.33
C GLN A 902 -57.63 -23.73 12.41
N ASN A 903 -57.79 -22.43 12.67
CA ASN A 903 -58.73 -21.89 13.67
C ASN A 903 -60.08 -21.46 13.09
N ILE A 904 -60.34 -21.74 11.80
CA ILE A 904 -61.66 -21.52 11.20
C ILE A 904 -62.50 -22.75 11.48
N ALA A 905 -63.53 -22.62 12.31
CA ALA A 905 -64.54 -23.68 12.49
C ALA A 905 -65.10 -24.12 11.13
N GLU A 906 -65.22 -25.44 10.90
CA GLU A 906 -65.71 -26.01 9.63
C GLU A 906 -67.03 -25.37 9.15
N ASP A 907 -67.84 -24.88 10.10
CA ASP A 907 -69.13 -24.22 9.94
C ASP A 907 -69.07 -22.87 9.17
N ARG A 908 -67.87 -22.28 9.00
CA ARG A 908 -67.66 -21.01 8.27
C ARG A 908 -66.94 -21.16 6.93
N LEU A 909 -66.60 -22.38 6.53
CA LEU A 909 -66.09 -22.65 5.19
C LEU A 909 -67.30 -22.73 4.24
N LEU A 910 -67.60 -21.64 3.53
CA LEU A 910 -68.51 -21.69 2.39
C LEU A 910 -67.93 -22.66 1.34
N LYS A 911 -68.67 -23.74 1.06
CA LYS A 911 -68.35 -24.73 0.03
C LYS A 911 -68.24 -24.13 -1.36
#